data_AF-A0AAF0P7Z3-F1
#
_entry.id   AF-A0AAF0P7Z3-F1
#
_cell.length_a   1.000
_cell.length_b   1.000
_cell.length_c   1.000
_cell.angle_alpha   90.00
_cell.angle_beta   90.00
_cell.angle_gamma   90.00
#
_symmetry.space_group_name_H-M   'P 1'
#
loop_
_entity.id
_entity.type
_entity.pdbx_description
1 polymer ?
#
loop_
_entity_poly.entity_id
_entity_poly.type
_entity_poly.pdbx_seq_one_letter_code
_entity_poly.pdbx_strand_id
1 'polypeptide(L)'
;MYVRGTVAGEVDVRTVSTSYGESDLAEVPVRLATDDEPTGDATPTRSDGGTAAVADGRETTVTLWNKWTESAELLEPGMELVVTNAKEEEYQGETKYATTGESYVVVEPSFLVSVTSIRNWVECPRLYYLNKLSGVPLNYPVVKGTLVHEVFGDLLRGRNLEESIDARVEERGLQLGLLGETPDAVKEEIRENAKAIEGWLEQGRLTEEDSWRSEQLLISETFGIRGRADAVRRGAPVELKTGKNLKKEPRFKDKVQAACYALLLEEHGGDVDIGTLLYTKNSALDRNEETGDLTPAKEFTMGDGLLQYVVRLRNEIAAMEMRGEVPTGYEADAKCEYCFEQDTCMVVSGRLDQESKAGQIGQALPAEEREYFDRFYRAIEEERREVHREYAKLWEQTAQERADDDRALIDLEFVAKRPLEGGRWELRARRTGGANSKLREGDLVLASDGDPVRGDSELARIERLDDEVVITADEPVAVTRLDVYPSELTTDRLLVAMHDALLKGDERRKDVLFGRAEPEFEAIEETFIDNNERQNEAVRKAVGAEDCALIHGPPGTGKTYTIARAIRAMVERGERVLLSAFTNRAVDNALEALLEQLEDVIDEDSVASETQRSGDGEAVDVVRVGSESGVSDEMEPYRLERAGEPADRVAELEDAQVVAATTATCGSRIMKEQAFDAALVDEAAQLTEPGTCAAINLAERFVLVGDHEQLPPVVRAENDLTESLFERLVERYPDAGVMLDRQYRMNQRIQVFASTEFYDGQLRPATPEVAGRTLDDLEGVSRDALPETLSDPVSFVDVEGDRSQYTDSEEAARIADLIERYEAAGLDRSEIGVIAPFRAQVSEISSTVPDDVTVDTVDRFQGSSQEVIIVSFTATGSLEGPIFEDYRRINVALTRPKRALVLVGDSSALASDPVYERMLEWARQ
;
A
#
# COMPACT_ATOMS: atom_id res chain seq x y z
N MET A 1 -28.16 -25.67 -0.98
CA MET A 1 -27.00 -25.74 -1.91
C MET A 1 -26.36 -24.37 -2.02
N TYR A 2 -25.08 -24.35 -2.37
CA TYR A 2 -24.34 -23.13 -2.63
C TYR A 2 -24.15 -22.99 -4.15
N VAL A 3 -24.55 -21.86 -4.72
CA VAL A 3 -24.48 -21.60 -6.16
C VAL A 3 -23.56 -20.40 -6.37
N ARG A 4 -22.48 -20.56 -7.15
CA ARG A 4 -21.57 -19.47 -7.55
C ARG A 4 -21.41 -19.47 -9.07
N GLY A 5 -21.42 -18.29 -9.67
CA GLY A 5 -21.21 -18.15 -11.10
C GLY A 5 -21.28 -16.70 -11.56
N THR A 6 -21.26 -16.50 -12.87
CA THR A 6 -21.29 -15.18 -13.51
C THR A 6 -22.61 -14.97 -14.22
N VAL A 7 -23.19 -13.78 -14.11
CA VAL A 7 -24.42 -13.41 -14.84
C VAL A 7 -24.16 -13.48 -16.34
N ALA A 8 -24.91 -14.33 -17.05
CA ALA A 8 -24.67 -14.66 -18.46
C ALA A 8 -25.49 -13.82 -19.45
N GLY A 9 -26.47 -13.05 -18.98
CA GLY A 9 -27.39 -12.29 -19.83
C GLY A 9 -28.33 -11.38 -19.04
N GLU A 10 -29.34 -10.84 -19.71
CA GLU A 10 -30.32 -9.93 -19.10
C GLU A 10 -31.15 -10.64 -18.02
N VAL A 11 -31.40 -9.93 -16.90
CA VAL A 11 -32.25 -10.39 -15.80
C VAL A 11 -33.70 -10.04 -16.10
N ASP A 12 -34.61 -11.01 -15.98
CA ASP A 12 -36.03 -10.80 -16.23
C ASP A 12 -36.83 -10.78 -14.91
N VAL A 13 -37.59 -9.71 -14.68
CA VAL A 13 -38.41 -9.53 -13.47
C VAL A 13 -39.89 -9.64 -13.83
N ARG A 14 -40.60 -10.54 -13.13
CA ARG A 14 -42.03 -10.80 -13.38
C ARG A 14 -42.80 -10.96 -12.08
N THR A 15 -44.04 -10.49 -12.07
CA THR A 15 -44.99 -10.74 -10.96
C THR A 15 -45.81 -12.00 -11.26
N VAL A 16 -45.85 -12.94 -10.31
CA VAL A 16 -46.62 -14.19 -10.41
C VAL A 16 -47.65 -14.31 -9.30
N SER A 17 -48.77 -14.98 -9.60
CA SER A 17 -49.77 -15.32 -8.58
C SER A 17 -49.39 -16.63 -7.89
N THR A 18 -49.07 -16.55 -6.60
CA THR A 18 -48.79 -17.70 -5.73
C THR A 18 -50.01 -18.03 -4.85
N SER A 19 -49.97 -19.16 -4.14
CA SER A 19 -51.00 -19.52 -3.15
C SER A 19 -51.10 -18.54 -1.98
N TYR A 20 -50.13 -17.63 -1.84
CA TYR A 20 -50.03 -16.64 -0.75
C TYR A 20 -50.31 -15.19 -1.21
N GLY A 21 -50.58 -14.97 -2.51
CA GLY A 21 -50.81 -13.64 -3.08
C GLY A 21 -50.02 -13.41 -4.37
N GLU A 22 -49.94 -12.16 -4.82
CA GLU A 22 -48.97 -11.78 -5.86
C GLU A 22 -47.56 -11.73 -5.24
N SER A 23 -46.57 -12.22 -5.98
CA SER A 23 -45.17 -12.24 -5.57
C SER A 23 -44.30 -11.94 -6.77
N ASP A 24 -43.32 -11.07 -6.60
CA ASP A 24 -42.32 -10.82 -7.63
C ASP A 24 -41.26 -11.93 -7.62
N LEU A 25 -40.78 -12.27 -8.80
CA LEU A 25 -39.61 -13.12 -9.01
C LEU A 25 -38.68 -12.49 -10.05
N ALA A 26 -37.38 -12.75 -9.93
CA ALA A 26 -36.40 -12.42 -10.95
C ALA A 26 -35.71 -13.69 -11.45
N GLU A 27 -35.67 -13.91 -12.75
CA GLU A 27 -34.92 -14.99 -13.39
C GLU A 27 -33.56 -14.46 -13.85
N VAL A 28 -32.50 -14.93 -13.20
CA VAL A 28 -31.12 -14.54 -13.52
C VAL A 28 -30.45 -15.67 -14.30
N PRO A 29 -30.07 -15.47 -15.57
CA PRO A 29 -29.23 -16.41 -16.29
C PRO A 29 -27.80 -16.37 -15.70
N VAL A 30 -27.29 -17.52 -15.28
CA VAL A 30 -25.97 -17.64 -14.63
C VAL A 30 -25.17 -18.74 -15.32
N ARG A 31 -23.92 -18.44 -15.68
CA ARG A 31 -22.92 -19.45 -16.01
C ARG A 31 -22.24 -19.86 -14.72
N LEU A 32 -22.44 -21.11 -14.29
CA LEU A 32 -21.82 -21.62 -13.07
C LEU A 32 -20.30 -21.57 -13.20
N ALA A 33 -19.62 -21.40 -12.08
CA ALA A 33 -18.16 -21.50 -12.04
C ALA A 33 -17.71 -22.86 -12.61
N THR A 34 -16.52 -22.93 -13.20
CA THR A 34 -15.88 -24.20 -13.55
C THR A 34 -15.15 -24.73 -12.33
N ASP A 35 -15.18 -26.04 -12.10
CA ASP A 35 -14.13 -26.71 -11.35
C ASP A 35 -12.83 -26.59 -12.15
N ASP A 36 -12.16 -25.43 -12.11
CA ASP A 36 -10.71 -25.44 -12.32
C ASP A 36 -10.12 -26.16 -11.10
N GLU A 37 -9.38 -27.25 -11.36
CA GLU A 37 -8.94 -28.24 -10.38
C GLU A 37 -8.33 -27.59 -9.11
N PRO A 38 -8.85 -27.85 -7.89
CA PRO A 38 -7.96 -27.88 -6.74
C PRO A 38 -7.13 -29.16 -6.86
N THR A 39 -5.97 -29.09 -7.52
CA THR A 39 -4.97 -30.17 -7.42
C THR A 39 -4.35 -30.14 -6.03
N GLY A 40 -5.00 -30.77 -5.06
CA GLY A 40 -4.47 -30.91 -3.70
C GLY A 40 -5.51 -31.52 -2.77
N ASP A 41 -5.07 -32.46 -1.93
CA ASP A 41 -5.84 -33.38 -1.10
C ASP A 41 -6.65 -32.71 0.05
N ALA A 42 -7.51 -31.74 -0.27
CA ALA A 42 -8.47 -31.15 0.66
C ALA A 42 -9.67 -30.58 -0.09
N THR A 43 -10.65 -31.44 -0.43
CA THR A 43 -12.00 -30.94 -0.70
C THR A 43 -12.52 -30.33 0.61
N PRO A 44 -12.79 -29.02 0.71
CA PRO A 44 -13.30 -28.46 1.96
C PRO A 44 -14.76 -28.89 2.06
N THR A 45 -15.02 -29.96 2.81
CA THR A 45 -16.32 -30.09 3.47
C THR A 45 -16.46 -28.88 4.38
N ARG A 46 -17.35 -27.95 4.03
CA ARG A 46 -17.68 -26.78 4.86
C ARG A 46 -18.13 -27.27 6.25
N SER A 47 -17.65 -26.60 7.29
CA SER A 47 -17.97 -26.90 8.71
C SER A 47 -19.44 -26.69 9.06
N ASP A 48 -20.21 -26.00 8.21
CA ASP A 48 -21.68 -25.85 8.30
C ASP A 48 -22.46 -27.10 7.86
N GLY A 49 -21.77 -28.15 7.37
CA GLY A 49 -22.43 -29.33 6.79
C GLY A 49 -23.08 -29.08 5.43
N GLY A 50 -22.77 -27.96 4.79
CA GLY A 50 -23.24 -27.55 3.48
C GLY A 50 -22.54 -28.28 2.32
N THR A 51 -23.31 -28.58 1.29
CA THR A 51 -22.85 -29.15 0.01
C THR A 51 -21.84 -28.24 -0.69
N ALA A 52 -20.82 -28.81 -1.34
CA ALA A 52 -19.91 -28.11 -2.24
C ALA A 52 -20.66 -27.22 -3.25
N ALA A 53 -20.00 -26.13 -3.68
CA ALA A 53 -20.55 -25.25 -4.70
C ALA A 53 -20.83 -26.04 -5.99
N VAL A 54 -21.96 -25.76 -6.66
CA VAL A 54 -22.20 -26.36 -7.99
C VAL A 54 -21.30 -25.64 -9.00
N ALA A 55 -20.29 -26.33 -9.51
CA ALA A 55 -19.29 -25.77 -10.41
C ALA A 55 -19.02 -26.70 -11.62
N ASP A 56 -19.90 -26.67 -12.62
CA ASP A 56 -19.80 -27.49 -13.83
C ASP A 56 -19.70 -26.66 -15.13
N GLY A 57 -19.50 -25.35 -15.00
CA GLY A 57 -19.37 -24.42 -16.14
C GLY A 57 -20.65 -24.21 -16.96
N ARG A 58 -21.76 -24.88 -16.65
CA ARG A 58 -22.98 -24.81 -17.47
C ARG A 58 -23.76 -23.53 -17.22
N GLU A 59 -24.53 -23.12 -18.23
CA GLU A 59 -25.53 -22.08 -18.05
C GLU A 59 -26.80 -22.66 -17.39
N THR A 60 -27.33 -21.92 -16.43
CA THR A 60 -28.55 -22.24 -15.69
C THR A 60 -29.34 -20.98 -15.36
N THR A 61 -30.50 -21.13 -14.74
CA THR A 61 -31.30 -20.03 -14.22
C THR A 61 -31.35 -20.09 -12.70
N VAL A 62 -31.11 -18.95 -12.07
CA VAL A 62 -31.34 -18.73 -10.65
C VAL A 62 -32.57 -17.84 -10.49
N THR A 63 -33.61 -18.35 -9.83
CA THR A 63 -34.82 -17.58 -9.51
C THR A 63 -34.69 -16.93 -8.14
N LEU A 64 -34.67 -15.60 -8.12
CA LEU A 64 -34.69 -14.81 -6.90
C LEU A 64 -36.14 -14.52 -6.51
N TRP A 65 -36.48 -14.74 -5.24
CA TRP A 65 -37.82 -14.54 -4.70
C TRP A 65 -37.84 -13.46 -3.61
N ASN A 66 -39.01 -12.84 -3.45
CA ASN A 66 -39.28 -11.88 -2.36
C ASN A 66 -38.26 -10.72 -2.37
N LYS A 67 -37.72 -10.33 -1.20
CA LYS A 67 -36.76 -9.23 -1.04
C LYS A 67 -35.50 -9.35 -1.90
N TRP A 68 -35.18 -10.53 -2.42
CA TRP A 68 -34.04 -10.75 -3.30
C TRP A 68 -34.30 -10.37 -4.76
N THR A 69 -35.55 -10.16 -5.16
CA THR A 69 -35.84 -9.63 -6.51
C THR A 69 -35.29 -8.24 -6.72
N GLU A 70 -35.13 -7.45 -5.65
CA GLU A 70 -34.51 -6.13 -5.69
C GLU A 70 -33.05 -6.19 -6.17
N SER A 71 -32.36 -7.32 -5.96
CA SER A 71 -31.00 -7.52 -6.49
C SER A 71 -30.96 -7.61 -8.02
N ALA A 72 -32.08 -7.84 -8.70
CA ALA A 72 -32.14 -7.84 -10.15
C ALA A 72 -31.71 -6.50 -10.77
N GLU A 73 -32.02 -5.37 -10.10
CA GLU A 73 -31.64 -4.03 -10.55
C GLU A 73 -30.13 -3.77 -10.40
N LEU A 74 -29.42 -4.59 -9.64
CA LEU A 74 -27.98 -4.49 -9.40
C LEU A 74 -27.15 -5.34 -10.36
N LEU A 75 -27.76 -6.32 -11.03
CA LEU A 75 -27.05 -7.34 -11.80
C LEU A 75 -26.90 -6.97 -13.26
N GLU A 76 -25.68 -7.10 -13.78
CA GLU A 76 -25.33 -6.93 -15.18
C GLU A 76 -24.57 -8.15 -15.71
N PRO A 77 -24.62 -8.44 -17.03
CA PRO A 77 -23.81 -9.50 -17.62
C PRO A 77 -22.33 -9.33 -17.29
N GLY A 78 -21.70 -10.42 -16.85
CA GLY A 78 -20.30 -10.41 -16.42
C GLY A 78 -20.09 -10.27 -14.91
N MET A 79 -21.12 -9.88 -14.15
CA MET A 79 -20.99 -9.78 -12.69
C MET A 79 -21.00 -11.14 -12.00
N GLU A 80 -20.22 -11.29 -10.94
CA GLU A 80 -20.26 -12.48 -10.08
C GLU A 80 -21.51 -12.51 -9.18
N LEU A 81 -22.09 -13.70 -9.02
CA LEU A 81 -23.25 -13.95 -8.18
C LEU A 81 -23.03 -15.19 -7.31
N VAL A 82 -23.30 -15.03 -6.01
CA VAL A 82 -23.38 -16.14 -5.05
C VAL A 82 -24.79 -16.21 -4.48
N VAL A 83 -25.35 -17.42 -4.42
CA VAL A 83 -26.59 -17.72 -3.70
C VAL A 83 -26.37 -18.84 -2.70
N THR A 84 -26.51 -18.53 -1.42
CA THR A 84 -26.42 -19.51 -0.33
C THR A 84 -27.77 -20.18 -0.09
N ASN A 85 -27.76 -21.38 0.50
CA ASN A 85 -28.98 -22.13 0.87
C ASN A 85 -30.03 -22.21 -0.25
N ALA A 86 -29.57 -22.25 -1.50
CA ALA A 86 -30.41 -22.37 -2.68
C ALA A 86 -31.07 -23.74 -2.71
N LYS A 87 -32.32 -23.75 -3.19
CA LYS A 87 -33.08 -24.96 -3.49
C LYS A 87 -32.88 -25.31 -4.96
N GLU A 88 -32.55 -26.56 -5.25
CA GLU A 88 -32.52 -27.08 -6.61
C GLU A 88 -33.93 -27.49 -7.06
N GLU A 89 -34.26 -27.17 -8.31
CA GLU A 89 -35.52 -27.50 -8.95
C GLU A 89 -35.27 -28.08 -10.34
N GLU A 90 -35.86 -29.22 -10.65
CA GLU A 90 -35.89 -29.74 -12.02
C GLU A 90 -37.12 -29.20 -12.76
N TYR A 91 -36.90 -28.51 -13.87
CA TYR A 91 -37.96 -28.04 -14.75
C TYR A 91 -37.66 -28.37 -16.20
N GLN A 92 -38.57 -29.10 -16.86
CA GLN A 92 -38.42 -29.56 -18.26
C GLN A 92 -37.13 -30.34 -18.57
N GLY A 93 -36.53 -30.99 -17.56
CA GLY A 93 -35.28 -31.74 -17.69
C GLY A 93 -34.02 -30.89 -17.50
N GLU A 94 -34.15 -29.61 -17.12
CA GLU A 94 -33.06 -28.72 -16.76
C GLU A 94 -33.04 -28.50 -15.24
N THR A 95 -31.85 -28.56 -14.65
CA THR A 95 -31.62 -28.27 -13.23
C THR A 95 -31.46 -26.77 -13.03
N LYS A 96 -32.40 -26.15 -12.31
CA LYS A 96 -32.45 -24.73 -11.94
C LYS A 96 -32.30 -24.54 -10.43
N TYR A 97 -32.08 -23.29 -10.00
CA TYR A 97 -31.94 -22.96 -8.59
C TYR A 97 -32.89 -21.83 -8.18
N ALA A 98 -33.35 -21.85 -6.94
CA ALA A 98 -34.20 -20.79 -6.39
C ALA A 98 -33.80 -20.41 -4.96
N THR A 99 -33.92 -19.13 -4.63
CA THR A 99 -33.71 -18.65 -3.26
C THR A 99 -34.76 -19.20 -2.30
N THR A 100 -34.36 -19.52 -1.08
CA THR A 100 -35.24 -19.91 0.03
C THR A 100 -35.37 -18.78 1.05
N GLY A 101 -36.09 -19.01 2.16
CA GLY A 101 -36.16 -18.05 3.27
C GLY A 101 -34.82 -17.84 3.99
N GLU A 102 -33.90 -18.81 3.88
CA GLU A 102 -32.58 -18.82 4.51
C GLU A 102 -31.46 -18.46 3.51
N SER A 103 -31.82 -18.12 2.27
CA SER A 103 -30.85 -17.75 1.24
C SER A 103 -30.32 -16.35 1.45
N TYR A 104 -29.03 -16.19 1.17
CA TYR A 104 -28.39 -14.92 0.88
C TYR A 104 -28.05 -14.84 -0.61
N VAL A 105 -28.29 -13.68 -1.22
CA VAL A 105 -27.82 -13.36 -2.57
C VAL A 105 -26.73 -12.32 -2.45
N VAL A 106 -25.54 -12.62 -2.95
CA VAL A 106 -24.35 -11.76 -2.83
C VAL A 106 -23.85 -11.44 -4.24
N VAL A 107 -23.77 -10.14 -4.54
CA VAL A 107 -23.29 -9.61 -5.82
C VAL A 107 -21.82 -9.25 -5.66
N GLU A 108 -20.95 -9.71 -6.56
CA GLU A 108 -19.51 -9.47 -6.50
C GLU A 108 -18.88 -9.90 -5.15
N PRO A 109 -18.94 -11.19 -4.77
CA PRO A 109 -18.32 -11.72 -3.54
C PRO A 109 -16.85 -11.31 -3.38
N SER A 110 -16.10 -11.23 -4.49
CA SER A 110 -14.67 -10.88 -4.52
C SER A 110 -14.40 -9.40 -4.19
N PHE A 111 -15.40 -8.52 -4.31
CA PHE A 111 -15.29 -7.12 -3.90
C PHE A 111 -15.61 -6.97 -2.40
N LEU A 112 -14.56 -6.98 -1.57
CA LEU A 112 -14.69 -6.87 -0.12
C LEU A 112 -15.15 -5.48 0.34
N VAL A 113 -16.38 -5.37 0.84
CA VAL A 113 -16.91 -4.14 1.41
C VAL A 113 -16.63 -4.07 2.91
N SER A 114 -16.09 -2.95 3.39
CA SER A 114 -15.84 -2.78 4.82
C SER A 114 -17.13 -2.65 5.64
N VAL A 115 -17.15 -3.21 6.84
CA VAL A 115 -18.27 -3.05 7.79
C VAL A 115 -18.59 -1.57 8.06
N THR A 116 -17.56 -0.72 8.14
CA THR A 116 -17.70 0.73 8.30
C THR A 116 -18.37 1.39 7.10
N SER A 117 -18.07 0.93 5.87
CA SER A 117 -18.71 1.41 4.65
C SER A 117 -20.20 1.10 4.63
N ILE A 118 -20.59 -0.14 4.98
CA ILE A 118 -22.00 -0.56 5.06
C ILE A 118 -22.75 0.26 6.11
N ARG A 119 -22.14 0.46 7.29
CA ARG A 119 -22.69 1.31 8.34
C ARG A 119 -22.95 2.74 7.85
N ASN A 120 -21.98 3.33 7.14
CA ASN A 120 -22.09 4.70 6.64
C ASN A 120 -23.11 4.82 5.51
N TRP A 121 -23.21 3.80 4.65
CA TRP A 121 -24.18 3.74 3.56
C TRP A 121 -25.63 3.86 4.04
N VAL A 122 -25.96 3.21 5.18
CA VAL A 122 -27.28 3.34 5.82
C VAL A 122 -27.61 4.77 6.26
N GLU A 123 -26.60 5.55 6.64
CA GLU A 123 -26.80 6.96 6.99
C GLU A 123 -26.96 7.83 5.75
N CYS A 124 -26.02 7.67 4.81
CA CYS A 124 -25.98 8.38 3.55
C CYS A 124 -24.96 7.68 2.63
N PRO A 125 -25.38 7.14 1.48
CA PRO A 125 -24.50 6.52 0.49
C PRO A 125 -23.34 7.42 0.05
N ARG A 126 -23.58 8.74 -0.01
CA ARG A 126 -22.55 9.71 -0.38
C ARG A 126 -21.39 9.81 0.62
N LEU A 127 -21.56 9.39 1.88
CA LEU A 127 -20.46 9.32 2.84
C LEU A 127 -19.40 8.30 2.41
N TYR A 128 -19.80 7.20 1.77
CA TYR A 128 -18.85 6.22 1.27
C TYR A 128 -17.92 6.85 0.23
N TYR A 129 -18.48 7.54 -0.76
CA TYR A 129 -17.71 8.29 -1.77
C TYR A 129 -16.83 9.39 -1.17
N LEU A 130 -17.36 10.22 -0.27
CA LEU A 130 -16.62 11.35 0.32
C LEU A 130 -15.44 10.90 1.18
N ASN A 131 -15.61 9.81 1.95
CA ASN A 131 -14.55 9.28 2.79
C ASN A 131 -13.35 8.78 1.97
N LYS A 132 -13.58 8.26 0.75
CA LYS A 132 -12.50 7.88 -0.18
C LYS A 132 -11.67 9.10 -0.61
N LEU A 133 -12.33 10.23 -0.86
CA LEU A 133 -11.69 11.43 -1.39
C LEU A 133 -11.05 12.33 -0.33
N SER A 134 -11.67 12.43 0.84
CA SER A 134 -11.23 13.40 1.86
C SER A 134 -10.16 12.81 2.79
N GLY A 135 -10.13 11.48 2.88
CA GLY A 135 -9.42 10.77 3.93
C GLY A 135 -10.00 11.10 5.30
N VAL A 136 -9.40 10.54 6.35
CA VAL A 136 -9.81 10.87 7.72
C VAL A 136 -9.00 12.08 8.21
N PRO A 137 -9.63 13.20 8.61
CA PRO A 137 -8.92 14.40 9.06
C PRO A 137 -8.26 14.24 10.44
N LEU A 138 -7.27 15.09 10.75
CA LEU A 138 -6.80 15.25 12.12
C LEU A 138 -7.80 16.13 12.89
N ASN A 139 -8.66 15.51 13.71
CA ASN A 139 -9.54 16.24 14.60
C ASN A 139 -9.68 15.53 15.95
N TYR A 140 -9.98 16.31 16.99
CA TYR A 140 -10.06 15.79 18.35
C TYR A 140 -11.11 14.69 18.53
N PRO A 141 -12.34 14.77 17.97
CA PRO A 141 -13.32 13.67 18.06
C PRO A 141 -12.80 12.31 17.57
N VAL A 142 -12.02 12.29 16.49
CA VAL A 142 -11.42 11.06 15.93
C VAL A 142 -10.28 10.56 16.81
N VAL A 143 -9.38 11.44 17.26
CA VAL A 143 -8.26 11.07 18.15
C VAL A 143 -8.78 10.53 19.47
N LYS A 144 -9.72 11.22 20.11
CA LYS A 144 -10.40 10.74 21.32
C LYS A 144 -11.11 9.41 21.08
N GLY A 145 -11.82 9.28 19.96
CA GLY A 145 -12.46 8.03 19.56
C GLY A 145 -11.47 6.86 19.58
N THR A 146 -10.33 7.06 18.93
CA THR A 146 -9.24 6.06 18.83
C THR A 146 -8.69 5.71 20.21
N LEU A 147 -8.36 6.72 21.04
CA LEU A 147 -7.88 6.53 22.41
C LEU A 147 -8.86 5.69 23.26
N VAL A 148 -10.16 5.94 23.16
CA VAL A 148 -11.18 5.17 23.92
C VAL A 148 -11.21 3.70 23.48
N HIS A 149 -11.05 3.40 22.18
CA HIS A 149 -11.03 2.01 21.69
C HIS A 149 -9.72 1.30 22.08
N GLU A 150 -8.58 1.98 21.99
CA GLU A 150 -7.28 1.43 22.40
C GLU A 150 -7.26 1.10 23.90
N VAL A 151 -7.76 2.01 24.75
CA VAL A 151 -7.93 1.77 26.19
C VAL A 151 -8.92 0.62 26.43
N PHE A 152 -10.00 0.50 25.65
CA PHE A 152 -10.91 -0.64 25.77
C PHE A 152 -10.22 -1.97 25.49
N GLY A 153 -9.46 -2.06 24.40
CA GLY A 153 -8.67 -3.25 24.06
C GLY A 153 -7.64 -3.58 25.14
N ASP A 154 -6.94 -2.58 25.68
CA ASP A 154 -6.00 -2.76 26.79
C ASP A 154 -6.67 -3.37 28.04
N LEU A 155 -7.86 -2.91 28.40
CA LEU A 155 -8.63 -3.45 29.52
C LEU A 155 -9.08 -4.90 29.30
N LEU A 156 -9.50 -5.24 28.07
CA LEU A 156 -9.86 -6.62 27.72
C LEU A 156 -8.66 -7.58 27.84
N ARG A 157 -7.45 -7.07 27.58
CA ARG A 157 -6.19 -7.80 27.76
C ARG A 157 -5.69 -7.79 29.22
N GLY A 158 -6.45 -7.19 30.14
CA GLY A 158 -6.16 -7.18 31.58
C GLY A 158 -5.16 -6.12 32.03
N ARG A 159 -4.88 -5.10 31.22
CA ARG A 159 -4.05 -3.96 31.64
C ARG A 159 -4.80 -3.07 32.64
N ASN A 160 -4.05 -2.36 33.49
CA ASN A 160 -4.63 -1.39 34.41
C ASN A 160 -5.19 -0.18 33.66
N LEU A 161 -6.34 0.31 34.08
CA LEU A 161 -7.01 1.46 33.44
C LEU A 161 -6.14 2.71 33.38
N GLU A 162 -5.59 3.13 34.52
CA GLU A 162 -4.82 4.39 34.59
C GLU A 162 -3.51 4.27 33.82
N GLU A 163 -2.81 3.13 33.94
CA GLU A 163 -1.60 2.87 33.14
C GLU A 163 -1.89 2.88 31.63
N SER A 164 -3.05 2.35 31.22
CA SER A 164 -3.46 2.33 29.80
C SER A 164 -3.79 3.75 29.32
N ILE A 165 -4.55 4.53 30.10
CA ILE A 165 -4.84 5.94 29.76
C ILE A 165 -3.55 6.74 29.64
N ASP A 166 -2.65 6.62 30.62
CA ASP A 166 -1.39 7.36 30.64
C ASP A 166 -0.53 7.02 29.42
N ALA A 167 -0.32 5.73 29.14
CA ALA A 167 0.48 5.28 28.00
C ALA A 167 -0.14 5.73 26.65
N ARG A 168 -1.45 5.51 26.45
CA ARG A 168 -2.10 5.85 25.17
C ARG A 168 -2.14 7.35 24.91
N VAL A 169 -2.34 8.16 25.95
CA VAL A 169 -2.29 9.63 25.81
C VAL A 169 -0.87 10.10 25.52
N GLU A 170 0.13 9.53 26.19
CA GLU A 170 1.55 9.84 25.93
C GLU A 170 1.94 9.48 24.49
N GLU A 171 1.55 8.31 23.98
CA GLU A 171 1.75 7.86 22.58
C GLU A 171 1.11 8.80 21.52
N ARG A 172 0.21 9.71 21.94
CA ARG A 172 -0.50 10.66 21.07
C ARG A 172 -0.02 12.09 21.24
N GLY A 173 1.09 12.32 21.94
CA GLY A 173 1.66 13.64 22.25
C GLY A 173 1.62 14.61 21.06
N LEU A 174 2.22 14.22 19.93
CA LEU A 174 2.24 15.04 18.71
C LEU A 174 0.84 15.41 18.18
N GLN A 175 -0.08 14.43 18.11
CA GLN A 175 -1.42 14.67 17.60
C GLN A 175 -2.22 15.59 18.52
N LEU A 176 -2.07 15.43 19.84
CA LEU A 176 -2.71 16.30 20.81
C LEU A 176 -2.15 17.72 20.74
N GLY A 177 -0.84 17.86 20.53
CA GLY A 177 -0.19 19.15 20.37
C GLY A 177 -0.68 19.91 19.15
N LEU A 178 -0.73 19.25 17.99
CA LEU A 178 -1.27 19.83 16.74
C LEU A 178 -2.75 20.23 16.87
N LEU A 179 -3.51 19.56 17.74
CA LEU A 179 -4.89 19.89 18.05
C LEU A 179 -5.05 20.96 19.14
N GLY A 180 -3.96 21.37 19.80
CA GLY A 180 -3.98 22.31 20.93
C GLY A 180 -4.60 21.72 22.20
N GLU A 181 -4.64 20.39 22.34
CA GLU A 181 -5.23 19.68 23.47
C GLU A 181 -4.17 19.35 24.53
N THR A 182 -4.51 19.48 25.81
CA THR A 182 -3.58 19.15 26.90
C THR A 182 -3.73 17.70 27.36
N PRO A 183 -2.63 16.99 27.67
CA PRO A 183 -2.70 15.59 28.09
C PRO A 183 -3.62 15.39 29.30
N ASP A 184 -3.58 16.27 30.29
CA ASP A 184 -4.41 16.15 31.50
C ASP A 184 -5.91 16.24 31.21
N ALA A 185 -6.33 17.17 30.34
CA ALA A 185 -7.73 17.32 29.96
C ALA A 185 -8.22 16.09 29.18
N VAL A 186 -7.39 15.59 28.26
CA VAL A 186 -7.71 14.38 27.49
C VAL A 186 -7.80 13.17 28.43
N LYS A 187 -6.84 12.97 29.33
CA LYS A 187 -6.87 11.88 30.32
C LYS A 187 -8.13 11.91 31.16
N GLU A 188 -8.57 13.08 31.61
CA GLU A 188 -9.84 13.24 32.34
C GLU A 188 -11.05 12.78 31.51
N GLU A 189 -11.15 13.24 30.26
CA GLU A 189 -12.26 12.85 29.37
C GLU A 189 -12.24 11.36 29.02
N ILE A 190 -11.07 10.77 28.77
CA ILE A 190 -10.94 9.32 28.52
C ILE A 190 -11.34 8.53 29.77
N ARG A 191 -10.93 8.97 30.96
CA ARG A 191 -11.30 8.34 32.25
C ARG A 191 -12.81 8.33 32.47
N GLU A 192 -13.51 9.39 32.08
CA GLU A 192 -14.98 9.42 32.15
C GLU A 192 -15.64 8.38 31.23
N ASN A 193 -15.11 8.20 30.02
CA ASN A 193 -15.59 7.19 29.08
C ASN A 193 -15.28 5.76 29.57
N ALA A 194 -14.09 5.55 30.12
CA ALA A 194 -13.63 4.23 30.53
C ALA A 194 -14.34 3.68 31.79
N LYS A 195 -14.88 4.54 32.66
CA LYS A 195 -15.70 4.09 33.81
C LYS A 195 -16.92 3.25 33.39
N ALA A 196 -17.52 3.54 32.22
CA ALA A 196 -18.61 2.74 31.68
C ALA A 196 -18.15 1.31 31.36
N ILE A 197 -16.95 1.22 30.79
CA ILE A 197 -16.34 0.00 30.31
C ILE A 197 -15.97 -0.89 31.50
N GLU A 198 -15.25 -0.34 32.48
CA GLU A 198 -14.86 -1.06 33.69
C GLU A 198 -16.09 -1.57 34.44
N GLY A 199 -17.08 -0.71 34.68
CA GLY A 199 -18.32 -1.11 35.36
C GLY A 199 -19.13 -2.15 34.60
N TRP A 200 -19.02 -2.22 33.26
CA TRP A 200 -19.65 -3.26 32.45
C TRP A 200 -18.88 -4.59 32.51
N LEU A 201 -17.54 -4.52 32.42
CA LEU A 201 -16.66 -5.68 32.58
C LEU A 201 -16.82 -6.32 33.97
N GLU A 202 -17.00 -5.52 35.02
CA GLU A 202 -17.23 -6.01 36.40
C GLU A 202 -18.62 -6.65 36.62
N GLN A 203 -19.66 -6.18 35.90
CA GLN A 203 -21.03 -6.70 36.01
C GLN A 203 -21.15 -8.14 35.48
N GLY A 204 -20.31 -8.52 34.52
CA GLY A 204 -20.07 -9.90 34.16
C GLY A 204 -18.98 -10.47 35.06
N ARG A 205 -19.32 -11.24 36.09
CA ARG A 205 -18.30 -12.07 36.76
C ARG A 205 -17.61 -12.90 35.68
N LEU A 206 -16.36 -12.57 35.40
CA LEU A 206 -15.40 -13.43 34.72
C LEU A 206 -15.37 -14.75 35.50
N THR A 207 -16.20 -15.70 35.11
CA THR A 207 -15.88 -17.10 35.35
C THR A 207 -14.61 -17.39 34.54
N GLU A 208 -13.73 -18.27 35.01
CA GLU A 208 -12.47 -18.63 34.35
C GLU A 208 -12.62 -19.14 32.89
N GLU A 209 -13.86 -19.23 32.38
CA GLU A 209 -14.27 -19.72 31.06
C GLU A 209 -14.78 -18.62 30.09
N ASP A 210 -14.86 -17.34 30.48
CA ASP A 210 -15.27 -16.25 29.55
C ASP A 210 -14.10 -15.88 28.61
N SER A 211 -14.07 -16.47 27.41
CA SER A 211 -13.10 -16.10 26.36
C SER A 211 -13.49 -14.78 25.69
N TRP A 212 -12.60 -13.79 25.79
CA TRP A 212 -12.65 -12.55 25.03
C TRP A 212 -11.62 -12.59 23.90
N ARG A 213 -11.97 -11.97 22.78
CA ARG A 213 -11.01 -11.56 21.76
C ARG A 213 -11.23 -10.08 21.49
N SER A 214 -10.15 -9.31 21.47
CA SER A 214 -10.19 -7.88 21.18
C SER A 214 -9.73 -7.62 19.75
N GLU A 215 -10.33 -6.64 19.08
CA GLU A 215 -9.85 -6.17 17.75
C GLU A 215 -9.73 -7.29 16.69
N GLN A 216 -10.63 -8.29 16.69
CA GLN A 216 -10.54 -9.45 15.81
C GLN A 216 -10.79 -9.05 14.35
N LEU A 217 -9.82 -9.28 13.47
CA LEU A 217 -10.00 -9.14 12.02
C LEU A 217 -10.86 -10.29 11.49
N LEU A 218 -11.86 -9.95 10.69
CA LEU A 218 -12.79 -10.90 10.09
C LEU A 218 -12.91 -10.61 8.59
N ILE A 219 -12.77 -11.65 7.78
CA ILE A 219 -12.85 -11.61 6.32
C ILE A 219 -13.85 -12.68 5.89
N SER A 220 -14.75 -12.34 4.96
CA SER A 220 -15.73 -13.29 4.44
C SER A 220 -15.60 -13.44 2.93
N GLU A 221 -15.27 -14.65 2.48
CA GLU A 221 -15.36 -15.02 1.07
C GLU A 221 -16.81 -15.20 0.60
N THR A 222 -17.73 -15.55 1.50
CA THR A 222 -19.13 -15.80 1.13
C THR A 222 -19.90 -14.51 0.93
N PHE A 223 -19.78 -13.59 1.89
CA PHE A 223 -20.52 -12.34 1.91
C PHE A 223 -19.72 -11.19 1.30
N GLY A 224 -18.42 -11.36 1.04
CA GLY A 224 -17.48 -10.29 0.67
C GLY A 224 -17.60 -9.05 1.55
N ILE A 225 -17.59 -9.30 2.84
CA ILE A 225 -17.55 -8.28 3.89
C ILE A 225 -16.25 -8.47 4.66
N ARG A 226 -15.61 -7.36 5.03
CA ARG A 226 -14.44 -7.37 5.92
C ARG A 226 -14.55 -6.33 7.01
N GLY A 227 -13.98 -6.59 8.17
CA GLY A 227 -13.93 -5.61 9.25
C GLY A 227 -13.15 -6.11 10.45
N ARG A 228 -12.93 -5.20 11.40
CA ARG A 228 -12.29 -5.51 12.68
C ARG A 228 -13.32 -5.28 13.79
N ALA A 229 -13.72 -6.34 14.48
CA ALA A 229 -14.70 -6.24 15.57
C ALA A 229 -13.99 -5.74 16.83
N ASP A 230 -14.56 -4.73 17.51
CA ASP A 230 -13.92 -4.13 18.70
C ASP A 230 -13.68 -5.20 19.77
N ALA A 231 -14.69 -6.05 20.02
CA ALA A 231 -14.57 -7.21 20.87
C ALA A 231 -15.56 -8.33 20.49
N VAL A 232 -15.17 -9.57 20.77
CA VAL A 232 -16.02 -10.76 20.66
C VAL A 232 -16.12 -11.42 22.02
N ARG A 233 -17.36 -11.64 22.48
CA ARG A 233 -17.68 -12.25 23.76
C ARG A 233 -18.56 -13.48 23.54
N ARG A 234 -18.05 -14.67 23.88
CA ARG A 234 -18.79 -15.95 23.72
C ARG A 234 -19.37 -16.12 22.30
N GLY A 235 -18.60 -15.74 21.29
CA GLY A 235 -19.02 -15.80 19.88
C GLY A 235 -19.88 -14.63 19.40
N ALA A 236 -20.34 -13.73 20.28
CA ALA A 236 -21.17 -12.58 19.93
C ALA A 236 -20.36 -11.28 19.79
N PRO A 237 -20.70 -10.40 18.83
CA PRO A 237 -20.02 -9.13 18.65
C PRO A 237 -20.40 -8.11 19.73
N VAL A 238 -19.39 -7.39 20.21
CA VAL A 238 -19.51 -6.26 21.12
C VAL A 238 -18.86 -5.06 20.46
N GLU A 239 -19.64 -4.00 20.27
CA GLU A 239 -19.23 -2.80 19.56
C GLU A 239 -19.26 -1.57 20.46
N LEU A 240 -18.14 -0.86 20.52
CA LEU A 240 -17.95 0.34 21.32
C LEU A 240 -18.39 1.59 20.54
N LYS A 241 -19.07 2.51 21.20
CA LYS A 241 -19.49 3.79 20.62
C LYS A 241 -19.25 4.90 21.63
N THR A 242 -18.42 5.87 21.25
CA THR A 242 -18.05 7.03 22.09
C THR A 242 -19.16 8.08 22.24
N GLY A 243 -20.25 7.98 21.46
CA GLY A 243 -21.40 8.86 21.55
C GLY A 243 -22.43 8.44 22.61
N LYS A 244 -23.39 9.33 22.94
CA LYS A 244 -24.52 9.00 23.82
C LYS A 244 -25.71 8.42 23.04
N ASN A 245 -26.46 7.53 23.68
CA ASN A 245 -27.77 7.08 23.22
C ASN A 245 -28.73 6.87 24.41
N LEU A 246 -29.67 7.81 24.57
CA LEU A 246 -30.66 7.81 25.66
C LEU A 246 -31.93 6.99 25.34
N LYS A 247 -32.04 6.43 24.13
CA LYS A 247 -33.15 5.55 23.76
C LYS A 247 -32.90 4.14 24.27
N LYS A 248 -33.96 3.41 24.61
CA LYS A 248 -33.86 1.99 25.00
C LYS A 248 -33.26 1.13 23.87
N GLU A 249 -33.73 1.35 22.65
CA GLU A 249 -33.20 0.67 21.46
C GLU A 249 -31.86 1.29 21.01
N PRO A 250 -30.91 0.47 20.54
CA PRO A 250 -29.70 0.99 19.91
C PRO A 250 -29.98 1.76 18.62
N ARG A 251 -29.05 2.62 18.19
CA ARG A 251 -29.17 3.34 16.92
C ARG A 251 -29.10 2.34 15.76
N PHE A 252 -29.98 2.47 14.77
CA PHE A 252 -30.12 1.48 13.71
C PHE A 252 -28.81 1.22 12.95
N LYS A 253 -28.05 2.26 12.59
CA LYS A 253 -26.72 2.13 11.96
C LYS A 253 -25.72 1.33 12.79
N ASP A 254 -25.77 1.44 14.11
CA ASP A 254 -24.87 0.70 15.00
C ASP A 254 -25.32 -0.77 15.08
N LYS A 255 -26.63 -1.05 14.98
CA LYS A 255 -27.16 -2.43 14.83
C LYS A 255 -26.71 -3.06 13.53
N VAL A 256 -26.71 -2.31 12.43
CA VAL A 256 -26.21 -2.75 11.11
C VAL A 256 -24.74 -3.15 11.22
N GLN A 257 -23.91 -2.33 11.86
CA GLN A 257 -22.49 -2.65 12.08
C GLN A 257 -22.30 -3.98 12.82
N ALA A 258 -22.97 -4.16 13.96
CA ALA A 258 -22.90 -5.40 14.72
C ALA A 258 -23.50 -6.61 13.99
N ALA A 259 -24.53 -6.40 13.15
CA ALA A 259 -25.10 -7.45 12.30
C ALA A 259 -24.14 -7.88 11.18
N CYS A 260 -23.31 -6.97 10.64
CA CYS A 260 -22.21 -7.36 9.75
C CYS A 260 -21.25 -8.32 10.46
N TYR A 261 -20.81 -7.99 11.68
CA TYR A 261 -19.91 -8.86 12.43
C TYR A 261 -20.56 -10.19 12.81
N ALA A 262 -21.87 -10.22 13.11
CA ALA A 262 -22.59 -11.47 13.31
C ALA A 262 -22.52 -12.38 12.08
N LEU A 263 -22.78 -11.86 10.87
CA LEU A 263 -22.63 -12.64 9.63
C LEU A 263 -21.22 -13.22 9.46
N LEU A 264 -20.20 -12.41 9.75
CA LEU A 264 -18.80 -12.86 9.66
C LEU A 264 -18.50 -13.95 10.70
N LEU A 265 -18.92 -13.77 11.95
CA LEU A 265 -18.71 -14.73 13.04
C LEU A 265 -19.49 -16.03 12.82
N GLU A 266 -20.69 -15.96 12.23
CA GLU A 266 -21.48 -17.14 11.82
C GLU A 266 -20.73 -17.97 10.77
N GLU A 267 -20.07 -17.33 9.80
CA GLU A 267 -19.24 -18.04 8.81
C GLU A 267 -18.05 -18.75 9.46
N HIS A 268 -17.55 -18.25 10.59
CA HIS A 268 -16.47 -18.88 11.37
C HIS A 268 -16.98 -19.95 12.36
N GLY A 269 -18.24 -20.39 12.23
CA GLY A 269 -18.82 -21.47 13.03
C GLY A 269 -19.44 -21.04 14.37
N GLY A 270 -19.61 -19.73 14.59
CA GLY A 270 -20.36 -19.21 15.73
C GLY A 270 -21.89 -19.26 15.51
N ASP A 271 -22.65 -19.41 16.59
CA ASP A 271 -24.10 -19.18 16.59
C ASP A 271 -24.36 -17.82 17.26
N VAL A 272 -24.82 -16.83 16.49
CA VAL A 272 -24.81 -15.42 16.91
C VAL A 272 -26.23 -14.84 17.00
N ASP A 273 -26.92 -15.15 18.09
CA ASP A 273 -28.28 -14.67 18.33
C ASP A 273 -28.36 -13.22 18.86
N ILE A 274 -27.28 -12.68 19.43
CA ILE A 274 -27.29 -11.41 20.19
C ILE A 274 -26.09 -10.55 19.79
N GLY A 275 -26.33 -9.25 19.62
CA GLY A 275 -25.28 -8.23 19.53
C GLY A 275 -25.34 -7.26 20.72
N THR A 276 -24.17 -6.77 21.14
CA THR A 276 -24.05 -5.78 22.22
C THR A 276 -23.46 -4.47 21.71
N LEU A 277 -24.09 -3.34 22.04
CA LEU A 277 -23.57 -2.00 21.73
C LEU A 277 -23.30 -1.24 23.02
N LEU A 278 -22.05 -0.81 23.23
CA LEU A 278 -21.59 -0.12 24.42
C LEU A 278 -21.43 1.39 24.16
N TYR A 279 -22.36 2.19 24.68
CA TYR A 279 -22.36 3.65 24.57
C TYR A 279 -21.65 4.30 25.77
N THR A 280 -20.35 4.56 25.66
CA THR A 280 -19.51 4.99 26.79
C THR A 280 -19.94 6.33 27.36
N LYS A 281 -20.43 7.27 26.53
CA LYS A 281 -20.85 8.58 27.02
C LYS A 281 -22.08 8.54 27.93
N ASN A 282 -22.87 7.46 27.92
CA ASN A 282 -24.06 7.36 28.77
C ASN A 282 -23.72 7.34 30.27
N SER A 283 -22.58 6.77 30.67
CA SER A 283 -22.14 6.73 32.07
C SER A 283 -21.62 8.08 32.58
N ALA A 284 -21.18 8.95 31.68
CA ALA A 284 -20.67 10.27 32.00
C ALA A 284 -21.80 11.32 32.18
N LEU A 285 -23.06 10.98 31.91
CA LEU A 285 -24.19 11.90 32.03
C LEU A 285 -24.76 11.92 33.45
N ASP A 286 -25.09 13.12 33.96
CA ASP A 286 -25.78 13.26 35.24
C ASP A 286 -27.23 12.75 35.14
N ARG A 287 -27.57 11.79 35.99
CA ARG A 287 -28.92 11.20 36.12
C ARG A 287 -29.98 12.22 36.52
N ASN A 288 -29.59 13.36 37.08
CA ASN A 288 -30.50 14.43 37.50
C ASN A 288 -30.78 15.44 36.37
N GLU A 289 -29.95 15.47 35.32
CA GLU A 289 -30.04 16.46 34.24
C GLU A 289 -30.58 15.87 32.93
N GLU A 290 -30.39 14.57 32.71
CA GLU A 290 -30.80 13.89 31.48
C GLU A 290 -31.98 12.94 31.71
N THR A 291 -32.97 12.98 30.80
CA THR A 291 -34.14 12.09 30.85
C THR A 291 -34.00 10.99 29.79
N GLY A 292 -34.03 9.71 30.19
CA GLY A 292 -33.93 8.58 29.26
C GLY A 292 -33.27 7.33 29.85
N ASP A 293 -32.92 6.38 28.98
CA ASP A 293 -32.19 5.16 29.34
C ASP A 293 -30.67 5.40 29.29
N LEU A 294 -30.09 5.56 30.48
CA LEU A 294 -28.66 5.79 30.70
C LEU A 294 -27.83 4.50 30.79
N THR A 295 -28.43 3.34 30.49
CA THR A 295 -27.69 2.07 30.45
C THR A 295 -26.64 2.15 29.34
N PRO A 296 -25.34 1.90 29.62
CA PRO A 296 -24.29 2.00 28.63
C PRO A 296 -24.35 0.84 27.62
N ALA A 297 -24.54 -0.40 28.09
CA ALA A 297 -24.69 -1.56 27.23
C ALA A 297 -26.15 -1.74 26.77
N LYS A 298 -26.34 -1.91 25.47
CA LYS A 298 -27.65 -2.21 24.87
C LYS A 298 -27.53 -3.47 24.02
N GLU A 299 -28.23 -4.51 24.45
CA GLU A 299 -28.31 -5.79 23.74
C GLU A 299 -29.51 -5.82 22.81
N PHE A 300 -29.37 -6.51 21.67
CA PHE A 300 -30.45 -6.72 20.73
C PHE A 300 -30.30 -8.08 20.02
N THR A 301 -31.43 -8.65 19.59
CA THR A 301 -31.46 -9.91 18.86
C THR A 301 -31.05 -9.73 17.39
N MET A 302 -30.21 -10.62 16.89
CA MET A 302 -29.92 -10.78 15.47
C MET A 302 -31.07 -11.57 14.84
N GLY A 303 -31.75 -10.98 13.87
CA GLY A 303 -32.81 -11.68 13.15
C GLY A 303 -32.48 -11.72 11.66
N ASP A 304 -32.88 -12.80 10.98
CA ASP A 304 -32.59 -13.04 9.56
C ASP A 304 -32.90 -11.83 8.68
N GLY A 305 -34.01 -11.13 8.96
CA GLY A 305 -34.39 -9.93 8.20
C GLY A 305 -33.38 -8.78 8.30
N LEU A 306 -32.65 -8.63 9.42
CA LEU A 306 -31.58 -7.66 9.59
C LEU A 306 -30.30 -8.11 8.89
N LEU A 307 -29.95 -9.40 9.00
CA LEU A 307 -28.78 -9.99 8.33
C LEU A 307 -28.93 -9.91 6.80
N GLN A 308 -30.10 -10.28 6.26
CA GLN A 308 -30.42 -10.13 4.83
C GLN A 308 -30.40 -8.67 4.38
N TYR A 309 -30.83 -7.73 5.24
CA TYR A 309 -30.77 -6.31 4.95
C TYR A 309 -29.32 -5.81 4.83
N VAL A 310 -28.42 -6.25 5.71
CA VAL A 310 -26.98 -5.94 5.62
C VAL A 310 -26.37 -6.41 4.30
N VAL A 311 -26.65 -7.65 3.89
CA VAL A 311 -26.14 -8.22 2.63
C VAL A 311 -26.65 -7.42 1.42
N ARG A 312 -27.92 -6.99 1.44
CA ARG A 312 -28.46 -6.16 0.35
C ARG A 312 -27.77 -4.79 0.24
N LEU A 313 -27.53 -4.10 1.36
CA LEU A 313 -26.80 -2.81 1.36
C LEU A 313 -25.38 -2.98 0.83
N ARG A 314 -24.72 -4.07 1.21
CA ARG A 314 -23.42 -4.45 0.66
C ARG A 314 -23.50 -4.62 -0.85
N ASN A 315 -24.51 -5.31 -1.38
CA ASN A 315 -24.67 -5.51 -2.82
C ASN A 315 -24.86 -4.17 -3.55
N GLU A 316 -25.60 -3.22 -2.97
CA GLU A 316 -25.75 -1.87 -3.54
C GLU A 316 -24.39 -1.18 -3.70
N ILE A 317 -23.53 -1.24 -2.67
CA ILE A 317 -22.18 -0.67 -2.71
C ILE A 317 -21.34 -1.35 -3.80
N ALA A 318 -21.31 -2.67 -3.83
CA ALA A 318 -20.49 -3.42 -4.78
C ALA A 318 -20.93 -3.18 -6.23
N ALA A 319 -22.24 -3.18 -6.50
CA ALA A 319 -22.77 -2.89 -7.83
C ALA A 319 -22.48 -1.43 -8.26
N MET A 320 -22.62 -0.46 -7.35
CA MET A 320 -22.29 0.94 -7.61
C MET A 320 -20.81 1.09 -8.02
N GLU A 321 -19.90 0.43 -7.30
CA GLU A 321 -18.47 0.46 -7.61
C GLU A 321 -18.15 -0.20 -8.94
N MET A 322 -18.79 -1.31 -9.29
CA MET A 322 -18.59 -1.93 -10.61
C MET A 322 -19.07 -1.05 -11.76
N ARG A 323 -20.17 -0.31 -11.55
CA ARG A 323 -20.71 0.64 -12.55
C ARG A 323 -19.95 1.97 -12.62
N GLY A 324 -19.10 2.26 -11.63
CA GLY A 324 -18.41 3.56 -11.52
C GLY A 324 -19.39 4.72 -11.26
N GLU A 325 -20.48 4.45 -10.53
CA GLU A 325 -21.49 5.44 -10.20
C GLU A 325 -21.10 6.30 -8.99
N VAL A 326 -21.54 7.55 -8.97
CA VAL A 326 -21.33 8.46 -7.84
C VAL A 326 -22.66 8.62 -7.06
N PRO A 327 -22.69 8.28 -5.76
CA PRO A 327 -23.91 8.35 -4.97
C PRO A 327 -24.30 9.80 -4.66
N THR A 328 -25.61 10.08 -4.68
CA THR A 328 -26.18 11.41 -4.51
C THR A 328 -26.65 11.69 -3.07
N GLY A 329 -26.91 10.64 -2.30
CA GLY A 329 -27.53 10.67 -0.98
C GLY A 329 -29.07 10.57 -1.02
N TYR A 330 -29.69 10.56 -2.21
CA TYR A 330 -31.13 10.30 -2.37
C TYR A 330 -31.49 8.83 -2.27
N GLU A 331 -30.51 7.94 -2.41
CA GLU A 331 -30.68 6.49 -2.35
C GLU A 331 -31.03 6.01 -0.93
N ALA A 332 -30.83 6.86 0.09
CA ALA A 332 -31.24 6.62 1.47
C ALA A 332 -32.06 7.78 2.08
N ASP A 333 -32.66 7.54 3.25
CA ASP A 333 -33.34 8.56 4.06
C ASP A 333 -32.33 9.47 4.82
N ALA A 334 -31.30 9.93 4.09
CA ALA A 334 -30.24 10.77 4.63
C ALA A 334 -30.78 12.12 5.13
N LYS A 335 -30.36 12.53 6.33
CA LYS A 335 -30.77 13.79 6.95
C LYS A 335 -29.61 14.80 6.93
N CYS A 336 -29.49 15.53 5.82
CA CYS A 336 -28.37 16.43 5.57
C CYS A 336 -28.17 17.50 6.67
N GLU A 337 -29.25 18.00 7.28
CA GLU A 337 -29.21 19.01 8.37
C GLU A 337 -28.35 18.57 9.58
N TYR A 338 -28.20 17.25 9.80
CA TYR A 338 -27.42 16.70 10.91
C TYR A 338 -26.16 15.97 10.45
N CYS A 339 -25.80 16.10 9.17
CA CYS A 339 -24.62 15.46 8.60
C CYS A 339 -23.38 16.30 8.91
N PHE A 340 -22.39 15.70 9.58
CA PHE A 340 -21.11 16.37 9.87
C PHE A 340 -20.32 16.71 8.60
N GLU A 341 -20.50 15.92 7.54
CA GLU A 341 -19.86 16.11 6.23
C GLU A 341 -20.69 16.97 5.28
N GLN A 342 -21.71 17.70 5.76
CA GLN A 342 -22.59 18.47 4.87
C GLN A 342 -21.81 19.48 4.02
N ASP A 343 -20.93 20.27 4.63
CA ASP A 343 -20.17 21.31 3.94
C ASP A 343 -19.21 20.69 2.91
N THR A 344 -18.44 19.68 3.33
CA THR A 344 -17.57 18.88 2.43
C THR A 344 -18.37 18.32 1.25
N CYS A 345 -19.53 17.74 1.52
CA CYS A 345 -20.42 17.17 0.52
C CYS A 345 -20.85 18.21 -0.52
N MET A 346 -21.29 19.40 -0.06
CA MET A 346 -21.76 20.47 -0.94
C MET A 346 -20.62 21.06 -1.78
N VAL A 347 -19.43 21.22 -1.21
CA VAL A 347 -18.25 21.75 -1.90
C VAL A 347 -17.76 20.77 -2.96
N VAL A 348 -17.55 19.50 -2.61
CA VAL A 348 -17.13 18.46 -3.56
C VAL A 348 -18.16 18.33 -4.68
N SER A 349 -19.45 18.31 -4.32
CA SER A 349 -20.57 18.25 -5.26
C SER A 349 -20.56 19.42 -6.25
N GLY A 350 -20.45 20.67 -5.76
CA GLY A 350 -20.46 21.85 -6.63
C GLY A 350 -19.21 22.01 -7.47
N ARG A 351 -18.03 21.65 -6.94
CA ARG A 351 -16.76 21.72 -7.68
C ARG A 351 -16.64 20.63 -8.75
N LEU A 352 -17.06 19.40 -8.46
CA LEU A 352 -17.04 18.28 -9.42
C LEU A 352 -18.29 18.22 -10.31
N ASP A 353 -19.25 19.14 -10.13
CA ASP A 353 -20.51 19.19 -10.88
C ASP A 353 -21.33 17.89 -10.75
N GLN A 354 -21.42 17.37 -9.53
CA GLN A 354 -22.11 16.12 -9.20
C GLN A 354 -23.45 16.40 -8.54
N GLU A 355 -24.44 15.52 -8.70
CA GLU A 355 -25.68 15.67 -7.95
C GLU A 355 -25.49 15.31 -6.46
N SER A 356 -26.10 16.09 -5.56
CA SER A 356 -26.14 15.77 -4.14
C SER A 356 -27.44 16.24 -3.46
N LYS A 357 -27.95 15.41 -2.55
CA LYS A 357 -29.11 15.75 -1.69
C LYS A 357 -28.84 16.94 -0.76
N ALA A 358 -27.58 17.18 -0.41
CA ALA A 358 -27.18 18.32 0.40
C ALA A 358 -27.21 19.66 -0.37
N GLY A 359 -27.23 19.61 -1.71
CA GLY A 359 -27.04 20.76 -2.58
C GLY A 359 -25.57 20.99 -2.95
N GLN A 360 -25.32 22.02 -3.74
CA GLN A 360 -24.02 22.34 -4.32
C GLN A 360 -23.53 23.72 -3.86
N ILE A 361 -22.24 23.84 -3.55
CA ILE A 361 -21.56 25.11 -3.26
C ILE A 361 -20.29 25.19 -4.12
N GLY A 362 -19.98 26.40 -4.60
CA GLY A 362 -18.77 26.68 -5.37
C GLY A 362 -19.03 26.75 -6.88
N GLN A 363 -17.99 27.11 -7.63
CA GLN A 363 -17.98 27.06 -9.08
C GLN A 363 -17.41 25.71 -9.52
N ALA A 364 -18.04 25.07 -10.50
CA ALA A 364 -17.52 23.85 -11.09
C ALA A 364 -16.09 24.08 -11.61
N LEU A 365 -15.26 23.04 -11.49
CA LEU A 365 -13.94 23.01 -12.09
C LEU A 365 -14.05 23.22 -13.61
N PRO A 366 -13.03 23.83 -14.24
CA PRO A 366 -12.90 23.81 -15.69
C PRO A 366 -13.02 22.38 -16.25
N ALA A 367 -13.59 22.24 -17.45
CA ALA A 367 -13.88 20.94 -18.03
C ALA A 367 -12.64 20.03 -18.11
N GLU A 368 -11.48 20.60 -18.46
CA GLU A 368 -10.19 19.90 -18.52
C GLU A 368 -9.74 19.35 -17.15
N GLU A 369 -9.92 20.11 -16.07
CA GLU A 369 -9.59 19.67 -14.71
C GLU A 369 -10.52 18.56 -14.23
N ARG A 370 -11.80 18.63 -14.60
CA ARG A 370 -12.78 17.58 -14.28
C ARG A 370 -12.52 16.31 -15.09
N GLU A 371 -12.23 16.42 -16.39
CA GLU A 371 -11.87 15.27 -17.22
C GLU A 371 -10.60 14.59 -16.71
N TYR A 372 -9.63 15.39 -16.26
CA TYR A 372 -8.43 14.88 -15.59
C TYR A 372 -8.76 14.15 -14.28
N PHE A 373 -9.62 14.72 -13.43
CA PHE A 373 -10.08 14.06 -12.20
C PHE A 373 -10.77 12.73 -12.50
N ASP A 374 -11.74 12.73 -13.42
CA ASP A 374 -12.52 11.53 -13.77
C ASP A 374 -11.63 10.42 -14.35
N ARG A 375 -10.63 10.79 -15.16
CA ARG A 375 -9.65 9.86 -15.72
C ARG A 375 -8.83 9.18 -14.63
N PHE A 376 -8.20 9.95 -13.74
CA PHE A 376 -7.40 9.38 -12.65
C PHE A 376 -8.25 8.69 -11.58
N TYR A 377 -9.45 9.17 -11.31
CA TYR A 377 -10.39 8.50 -10.40
C TYR A 377 -10.68 7.08 -10.89
N ARG A 378 -11.00 6.91 -12.19
CA ARG A 378 -11.24 5.58 -12.79
C ARG A 378 -10.00 4.70 -12.71
N ALA A 379 -8.84 5.23 -13.08
CA ALA A 379 -7.58 4.48 -13.06
C ALA A 379 -7.20 4.02 -11.64
N ILE A 380 -7.43 4.85 -10.61
CA ILE A 380 -7.19 4.49 -9.21
C ILE A 380 -8.21 3.46 -8.71
N GLU A 381 -9.49 3.56 -9.09
CA GLU A 381 -10.49 2.55 -8.72
C GLU A 381 -10.24 1.20 -9.42
N GLU A 382 -9.71 1.19 -10.65
CA GLU A 382 -9.22 -0.02 -11.31
C GLU A 382 -8.07 -0.67 -10.53
N GLU A 383 -7.07 0.10 -10.13
CA GLU A 383 -5.96 -0.40 -9.29
C GLU A 383 -6.49 -0.92 -7.94
N ARG A 384 -7.49 -0.24 -7.35
CA ARG A 384 -8.14 -0.70 -6.13
C ARG A 384 -8.85 -2.04 -6.33
N ARG A 385 -9.52 -2.25 -7.48
CA ARG A 385 -10.13 -3.55 -7.81
C ARG A 385 -9.07 -4.66 -7.88
N GLU A 386 -7.87 -4.39 -8.37
CA GLU A 386 -6.76 -5.37 -8.29
C GLU A 386 -6.39 -5.69 -6.84
N VAL A 387 -6.46 -4.73 -5.90
CA VAL A 387 -6.28 -5.02 -4.46
C VAL A 387 -7.36 -5.98 -3.96
N HIS A 388 -8.62 -5.80 -4.37
CA HIS A 388 -9.71 -6.73 -4.02
C HIS A 388 -9.52 -8.12 -4.64
N ARG A 389 -9.02 -8.22 -5.87
CA ARG A 389 -8.67 -9.53 -6.47
C ARG A 389 -7.52 -10.21 -5.72
N GLU A 390 -6.51 -9.46 -5.27
CA GLU A 390 -5.44 -10.04 -4.43
C GLU A 390 -5.96 -10.54 -3.07
N TYR A 391 -7.03 -9.93 -2.53
CA TYR A 391 -7.75 -10.48 -1.38
C TYR A 391 -8.44 -11.80 -1.73
N ALA A 392 -9.15 -11.87 -2.86
CA ALA A 392 -9.88 -13.06 -3.27
C ALA A 392 -8.98 -14.28 -3.45
N LYS A 393 -7.75 -14.05 -3.92
CA LYS A 393 -6.71 -15.08 -3.98
C LYS A 393 -6.40 -15.75 -2.64
N LEU A 394 -6.74 -15.17 -1.48
CA LEU A 394 -6.56 -15.86 -0.17
C LEU A 394 -7.38 -17.15 -0.07
N TRP A 395 -8.52 -17.23 -0.77
CA TRP A 395 -9.39 -18.41 -0.81
C TRP A 395 -9.52 -19.03 -2.20
N GLU A 396 -9.12 -18.34 -3.27
CA GLU A 396 -9.13 -18.88 -4.63
C GLU A 396 -7.86 -19.66 -4.97
N GLN A 397 -6.74 -19.34 -4.32
CA GLN A 397 -5.48 -20.06 -4.49
C GLN A 397 -5.19 -20.93 -3.26
N THR A 398 -4.61 -22.10 -3.51
CA THR A 398 -4.05 -22.96 -2.48
C THR A 398 -2.86 -22.28 -1.77
N ALA A 399 -2.50 -22.78 -0.60
CA ALA A 399 -1.32 -22.30 0.13
C ALA A 399 -0.03 -22.42 -0.72
N GLN A 400 0.07 -23.49 -1.53
CA GLN A 400 1.23 -23.73 -2.40
C GLN A 400 1.28 -22.72 -3.55
N GLU A 401 0.19 -22.51 -4.29
CA GLU A 401 0.14 -21.54 -5.39
C GLU A 401 0.50 -20.12 -4.90
N ARG A 402 0.03 -19.74 -3.71
CA ARG A 402 0.39 -18.46 -3.11
C ARG A 402 1.85 -18.37 -2.70
N ALA A 403 2.45 -19.46 -2.23
CA ALA A 403 3.87 -19.50 -1.95
C ALA A 403 4.70 -19.40 -3.24
N ASP A 404 4.28 -20.09 -4.30
CA ASP A 404 4.89 -20.03 -5.63
C ASP A 404 4.79 -18.61 -6.24
N ASP A 405 3.70 -17.88 -5.95
CA ASP A 405 3.52 -16.45 -6.30
C ASP A 405 4.28 -15.46 -5.37
N ASP A 406 5.08 -15.97 -4.42
CA ASP A 406 5.75 -15.24 -3.34
C ASP A 406 4.80 -14.40 -2.45
N ARG A 407 3.53 -14.79 -2.35
CA ARG A 407 2.47 -14.12 -1.57
C ARG A 407 2.24 -14.74 -0.20
N ALA A 408 2.76 -15.93 0.04
CA ALA A 408 2.70 -16.61 1.31
C ALA A 408 4.08 -17.13 1.73
N LEU A 409 4.26 -17.35 3.02
CA LEU A 409 5.31 -18.19 3.59
C LEU A 409 4.61 -19.37 4.26
N ILE A 410 4.87 -20.56 3.73
CA ILE A 410 4.31 -21.84 4.19
C ILE A 410 5.39 -22.67 4.88
N ASP A 411 5.05 -23.90 5.29
CA ASP A 411 5.96 -24.84 5.98
C ASP A 411 6.57 -24.28 7.27
N LEU A 412 5.75 -23.55 8.04
CA LEU A 412 6.14 -23.05 9.35
C LEU A 412 5.68 -24.00 10.44
N GLU A 413 6.62 -24.41 11.30
CA GLU A 413 6.32 -25.16 12.51
C GLU A 413 6.22 -24.17 13.68
N PHE A 414 5.04 -24.05 14.29
CA PHE A 414 4.86 -23.21 15.48
C PHE A 414 5.79 -23.64 16.62
N VAL A 415 6.55 -22.69 17.17
CA VAL A 415 7.54 -22.93 18.24
C VAL A 415 7.01 -22.47 19.60
N ALA A 416 6.63 -21.20 19.70
CA ALA A 416 6.26 -20.61 20.98
C ALA A 416 5.40 -19.34 20.81
N LYS A 417 4.66 -19.03 21.88
CA LYS A 417 4.04 -17.71 22.09
C LYS A 417 4.48 -17.16 23.43
N ARG A 418 4.84 -15.89 23.47
CA ARG A 418 5.29 -15.19 24.67
C ARG A 418 4.54 -13.86 24.78
N PRO A 419 3.89 -13.56 25.92
CA PRO A 419 3.32 -12.24 26.14
C PRO A 419 4.44 -11.20 26.29
N LEU A 420 4.24 -10.03 25.70
CA LEU A 420 5.11 -8.87 25.78
C LEU A 420 4.55 -7.83 26.75
N GLU A 421 5.40 -6.88 27.16
CA GLU A 421 4.94 -5.69 27.87
C GLU A 421 3.97 -4.92 26.96
N GLY A 422 2.89 -4.38 27.54
CA GLY A 422 1.83 -3.72 26.78
C GLY A 422 0.72 -4.63 26.25
N GLY A 423 0.74 -5.94 26.54
CA GLY A 423 -0.36 -6.86 26.25
C GLY A 423 -0.34 -7.48 24.84
N ARG A 424 0.69 -7.20 24.04
CA ARG A 424 0.94 -7.85 22.74
C ARG A 424 1.61 -9.22 22.93
N TRP A 425 1.78 -9.96 21.84
CA TRP A 425 2.40 -11.27 21.81
C TRP A 425 3.56 -11.32 20.83
N GLU A 426 4.67 -11.92 21.26
CA GLU A 426 5.72 -12.43 20.38
C GLU A 426 5.36 -13.88 20.02
N LEU A 427 5.27 -14.16 18.73
CA LEU A 427 4.99 -15.48 18.18
C LEU A 427 6.21 -15.94 17.38
N ARG A 428 6.61 -17.19 17.59
CA ARG A 428 7.78 -17.79 16.95
C ARG A 428 7.39 -19.03 16.17
N ALA A 429 7.91 -19.14 14.96
CA ALA A 429 7.80 -20.33 14.14
C ALA A 429 9.15 -20.68 13.50
N ARG A 430 9.39 -21.96 13.22
CA ARG A 430 10.58 -22.44 12.53
C ARG A 430 10.25 -22.73 11.07
N ARG A 431 11.10 -22.30 10.15
CA ARG A 431 11.01 -22.69 8.74
C ARG A 431 11.41 -24.16 8.58
N THR A 432 10.54 -24.95 7.95
CA THR A 432 10.80 -26.37 7.67
C THR A 432 10.92 -26.68 6.18
N GLY A 433 10.56 -25.73 5.32
CA GLY A 433 10.69 -25.77 3.86
C GLY A 433 11.45 -24.56 3.30
N GLY A 434 11.83 -24.66 2.02
CA GLY A 434 12.55 -23.62 1.29
C GLY A 434 11.66 -22.66 0.49
N ALA A 435 10.36 -22.58 0.79
CA ALA A 435 9.45 -21.69 0.08
C ALA A 435 9.92 -20.23 0.19
N ASN A 436 10.17 -19.61 -0.95
CA ASN A 436 10.53 -18.19 -1.02
C ASN A 436 9.29 -17.31 -0.87
N SER A 437 9.48 -16.10 -0.37
CA SER A 437 8.40 -15.15 -0.16
C SER A 437 8.86 -13.71 -0.34
N LYS A 438 7.94 -12.81 -0.73
CA LYS A 438 8.18 -11.34 -0.77
C LYS A 438 8.32 -10.73 0.61
N LEU A 439 7.89 -11.45 1.64
CA LEU A 439 7.84 -10.97 3.03
C LEU A 439 9.23 -10.62 3.56
N ARG A 440 9.33 -9.52 4.30
CA ARG A 440 10.56 -9.00 4.92
C ARG A 440 10.30 -8.60 6.37
N GLU A 441 11.38 -8.39 7.10
CA GLU A 441 11.31 -7.74 8.41
C GLU A 441 10.64 -6.37 8.28
N GLY A 442 9.79 -6.05 9.24
CA GLY A 442 8.93 -4.86 9.23
C GLY A 442 7.60 -5.04 8.50
N ASP A 443 7.41 -6.05 7.64
CA ASP A 443 6.17 -6.22 6.89
C ASP A 443 4.98 -6.54 7.80
N LEU A 444 3.82 -6.00 7.45
CA LEU A 444 2.53 -6.38 8.03
C LEU A 444 1.96 -7.58 7.26
N VAL A 445 1.63 -8.65 7.97
CA VAL A 445 1.18 -9.92 7.41
C VAL A 445 -0.08 -10.44 8.10
N LEU A 446 -0.79 -11.34 7.42
CA LEU A 446 -1.80 -12.19 8.05
C LEU A 446 -1.10 -13.46 8.54
N ALA A 447 -0.95 -13.57 9.86
CA ALA A 447 -0.43 -14.78 10.48
C ALA A 447 -1.59 -15.71 10.82
N SER A 448 -1.52 -16.97 10.38
CA SER A 448 -2.61 -17.93 10.59
C SER A 448 -2.14 -19.30 11.04
N ASP A 449 -3.09 -20.10 11.52
CA ASP A 449 -2.94 -21.53 11.80
C ASP A 449 -3.02 -22.43 10.55
N GLY A 450 -2.90 -21.82 9.37
CA GLY A 450 -2.84 -22.49 8.06
C GLY A 450 -3.90 -21.99 7.09
N ASP A 451 -5.00 -21.46 7.62
CA ASP A 451 -6.09 -20.85 6.86
C ASP A 451 -6.25 -19.37 7.27
N PRO A 452 -5.84 -18.40 6.42
CA PRO A 452 -5.90 -16.98 6.74
C PRO A 452 -7.32 -16.38 6.70
N VAL A 453 -8.33 -17.14 6.27
CA VAL A 453 -9.71 -16.64 6.12
C VAL A 453 -10.64 -17.28 7.13
N ARG A 454 -10.64 -18.61 7.28
CA ARG A 454 -11.54 -19.34 8.19
C ARG A 454 -10.87 -19.86 9.45
N GLY A 455 -9.54 -19.94 9.45
CA GLY A 455 -8.76 -20.39 10.59
C GLY A 455 -8.61 -19.30 11.66
N ASP A 456 -7.82 -19.61 12.69
CA ASP A 456 -7.34 -18.57 13.59
C ASP A 456 -6.30 -17.74 12.83
N SER A 457 -6.59 -16.46 12.59
CA SER A 457 -5.69 -15.52 11.94
C SER A 457 -5.62 -14.20 12.70
N GLU A 458 -4.48 -13.53 12.61
CA GLU A 458 -4.25 -12.22 13.22
C GLU A 458 -3.30 -11.37 12.35
N LEU A 459 -3.48 -10.05 12.38
CA LEU A 459 -2.49 -9.17 11.77
C LEU A 459 -1.24 -9.14 12.65
N ALA A 460 -0.10 -9.42 12.03
CA ALA A 460 1.18 -9.46 12.71
C ALA A 460 2.22 -8.64 11.96
N ARG A 461 3.21 -8.12 12.68
CA ARG A 461 4.41 -7.52 12.09
C ARG A 461 5.55 -8.52 12.18
N ILE A 462 6.28 -8.68 11.09
CA ILE A 462 7.51 -9.49 11.09
C ILE A 462 8.59 -8.68 11.80
N GLU A 463 9.12 -9.20 12.91
CA GLU A 463 10.28 -8.62 13.60
C GLU A 463 11.58 -9.23 13.12
N ARG A 464 11.56 -10.52 12.77
CA ARG A 464 12.73 -11.24 12.24
C ARG A 464 12.32 -12.33 11.27
N LEU A 465 13.07 -12.50 10.19
CA LEU A 465 12.76 -13.47 9.12
C LEU A 465 13.97 -14.30 8.67
N ASP A 466 14.42 -15.21 9.53
CA ASP A 466 15.50 -16.16 9.25
C ASP A 466 14.98 -17.62 9.28
N ASP A 467 15.83 -18.59 9.64
CA ASP A 467 15.44 -19.97 9.99
C ASP A 467 14.33 -20.01 11.07
N GLU A 468 14.35 -19.03 11.99
CA GLU A 468 13.29 -18.76 12.96
C GLU A 468 12.60 -17.45 12.61
N VAL A 469 11.30 -17.54 12.35
CA VAL A 469 10.43 -16.41 12.11
C VAL A 469 9.90 -15.89 13.44
N VAL A 470 10.08 -14.59 13.69
CA VAL A 470 9.58 -13.91 14.89
C VAL A 470 8.63 -12.81 14.46
N ILE A 471 7.41 -12.83 14.97
CA ILE A 471 6.39 -11.82 14.66
C ILE A 471 5.75 -11.27 15.94
N THR A 472 5.27 -10.03 15.88
CA THR A 472 4.45 -9.44 16.94
C THR A 472 3.00 -9.28 16.50
N ALA A 473 2.07 -9.69 17.36
CA ALA A 473 0.62 -9.63 17.12
C ALA A 473 -0.11 -9.16 18.40
N ASP A 474 -1.33 -8.66 18.26
CA ASP A 474 -2.12 -8.21 19.41
C ASP A 474 -2.79 -9.37 20.15
N GLU A 475 -3.11 -10.45 19.43
CA GLU A 475 -3.66 -11.69 19.96
C GLU A 475 -2.78 -12.89 19.54
N PRO A 476 -2.74 -13.97 20.33
CA PRO A 476 -1.88 -15.10 20.04
C PRO A 476 -2.51 -16.07 19.03
N VAL A 477 -1.77 -16.40 17.97
CA VAL A 477 -2.12 -17.44 16.99
C VAL A 477 -1.00 -18.50 16.90
N ALA A 478 -1.36 -19.74 16.62
CA ALA A 478 -0.41 -20.83 16.37
C ALA A 478 0.11 -20.73 14.93
N VAL A 479 1.08 -19.84 14.70
CA VAL A 479 1.58 -19.49 13.37
C VAL A 479 2.15 -20.71 12.63
N THR A 480 1.47 -21.12 11.55
CA THR A 480 1.93 -22.14 10.60
C THR A 480 1.97 -21.63 9.16
N ARG A 481 1.43 -20.43 8.92
CA ARG A 481 1.44 -19.75 7.62
C ARG A 481 1.43 -18.23 7.81
N LEU A 482 2.14 -17.51 6.94
CA LEU A 482 2.06 -16.05 6.81
C LEU A 482 1.61 -15.68 5.40
N ASP A 483 0.67 -14.76 5.24
CA ASP A 483 0.27 -14.20 3.96
C ASP A 483 0.53 -12.69 3.89
N VAL A 484 0.89 -12.19 2.70
CA VAL A 484 0.89 -10.75 2.41
C VAL A 484 -0.51 -10.20 2.66
N TYR A 485 -0.62 -9.18 3.51
CA TYR A 485 -1.87 -8.47 3.75
C TYR A 485 -2.13 -7.44 2.63
N PRO A 486 -3.17 -7.59 1.79
CA PRO A 486 -3.46 -6.60 0.76
C PRO A 486 -4.05 -5.34 1.40
N SER A 487 -3.62 -4.14 0.99
CA SER A 487 -4.04 -2.88 1.60
C SER A 487 -4.52 -1.86 0.56
N GLU A 488 -5.69 -1.29 0.80
CA GLU A 488 -6.28 -0.19 0.01
C GLU A 488 -5.70 1.18 0.40
N LEU A 489 -4.83 1.25 1.41
CA LEU A 489 -4.32 2.51 1.95
C LEU A 489 -3.60 3.35 0.90
N THR A 490 -2.86 2.70 -0.01
CA THR A 490 -2.15 3.40 -1.09
C THR A 490 -3.13 4.03 -2.05
N THR A 491 -4.12 3.28 -2.56
CA THR A 491 -5.12 3.79 -3.51
C THR A 491 -5.99 4.88 -2.89
N ASP A 492 -6.37 4.74 -1.62
CA ASP A 492 -7.10 5.78 -0.89
C ASP A 492 -6.28 7.08 -0.81
N ARG A 493 -4.97 6.99 -0.55
CA ARG A 493 -4.08 8.16 -0.51
C ARG A 493 -3.93 8.82 -1.88
N LEU A 494 -3.92 8.05 -2.97
CA LEU A 494 -3.88 8.62 -4.34
C LEU A 494 -5.15 9.44 -4.62
N LEU A 495 -6.33 8.94 -4.24
CA LEU A 495 -7.59 9.68 -4.38
C LEU A 495 -7.57 10.98 -3.57
N VAL A 496 -7.07 10.93 -2.34
CA VAL A 496 -6.93 12.10 -1.47
C VAL A 496 -5.96 13.13 -2.06
N ALA A 497 -4.81 12.68 -2.55
CA ALA A 497 -3.83 13.55 -3.18
C ALA A 497 -4.39 14.25 -4.43
N MET A 498 -5.17 13.52 -5.24
CA MET A 498 -5.83 14.09 -6.42
C MET A 498 -6.96 15.04 -6.08
N HIS A 499 -7.78 14.68 -5.10
CA HIS A 499 -8.79 15.56 -4.55
C HIS A 499 -8.16 16.88 -4.08
N ASP A 500 -7.11 16.81 -3.27
CA ASP A 500 -6.47 18.00 -2.72
C ASP A 500 -5.78 18.84 -3.82
N ALA A 501 -5.12 18.21 -4.79
CA ALA A 501 -4.45 18.91 -5.89
C ALA A 501 -5.41 19.77 -6.76
N LEU A 502 -6.63 19.30 -7.01
CA LEU A 502 -7.57 19.98 -7.91
C LEU A 502 -8.59 20.86 -7.18
N LEU A 503 -9.04 20.41 -6.01
CA LEU A 503 -10.10 21.09 -5.26
C LEU A 503 -9.56 22.12 -4.27
N LYS A 504 -8.35 21.90 -3.75
CA LYS A 504 -7.69 22.80 -2.78
C LYS A 504 -6.42 23.44 -3.33
N GLY A 505 -5.86 22.91 -4.41
CA GLY A 505 -4.61 23.39 -5.01
C GLY A 505 -4.72 24.81 -5.56
N ASP A 506 -3.59 25.49 -5.55
CA ASP A 506 -3.44 26.86 -6.05
C ASP A 506 -3.64 26.95 -7.57
N GLU A 507 -4.28 28.03 -8.03
CA GLU A 507 -4.59 28.22 -9.46
C GLU A 507 -3.32 28.35 -10.32
N ARG A 508 -2.26 28.99 -9.84
CA ARG A 508 -0.99 29.10 -10.57
C ARG A 508 -0.35 27.74 -10.79
N ARG A 509 -0.33 26.88 -9.76
CA ARG A 509 0.16 25.50 -9.91
C ARG A 509 -0.65 24.74 -10.94
N LYS A 510 -1.98 24.84 -10.90
CA LYS A 510 -2.83 24.19 -11.90
C LYS A 510 -2.55 24.73 -13.30
N ASP A 511 -2.37 26.03 -13.47
CA ASP A 511 -2.03 26.59 -14.77
C ASP A 511 -0.74 25.99 -15.34
N VAL A 512 0.28 25.73 -14.51
CA VAL A 512 1.49 25.01 -14.94
C VAL A 512 1.20 23.52 -15.19
N LEU A 513 0.51 22.82 -14.28
CA LEU A 513 0.21 21.39 -14.48
C LEU A 513 -0.62 21.11 -15.75
N PHE A 514 -1.51 22.04 -16.13
CA PHE A 514 -2.37 21.95 -17.31
C PHE A 514 -1.81 22.65 -18.56
N GLY A 515 -0.60 23.21 -18.54
CA GLY A 515 -0.01 23.81 -19.75
C GLY A 515 -0.58 25.18 -20.14
N ARG A 516 -1.25 25.85 -19.21
CA ARG A 516 -1.81 27.20 -19.38
C ARG A 516 -0.79 28.30 -19.06
N ALA A 517 0.24 27.98 -18.28
CA ALA A 517 1.39 28.81 -17.99
C ALA A 517 2.71 28.02 -18.14
N GLU A 518 3.79 28.74 -18.38
CA GLU A 518 5.17 28.22 -18.34
C GLU A 518 5.72 28.37 -16.91
N PRO A 519 6.55 27.43 -16.41
CA PRO A 519 7.24 27.59 -15.13
C PRO A 519 8.13 28.85 -15.11
N GLU A 520 8.05 29.62 -14.03
CA GLU A 520 8.84 30.82 -13.82
C GLU A 520 10.07 30.56 -12.93
N PHE A 521 11.12 31.34 -13.16
CA PHE A 521 12.41 31.21 -12.48
C PHE A 521 13.04 32.57 -12.15
N GLU A 522 13.49 32.73 -10.91
CA GLU A 522 14.43 33.76 -10.47
C GLU A 522 15.85 33.47 -10.99
N ALA A 523 16.55 34.52 -11.41
CA ALA A 523 17.94 34.41 -11.85
C ALA A 523 18.90 34.23 -10.67
N ILE A 524 19.50 33.05 -10.55
CA ILE A 524 20.51 32.74 -9.52
C ILE A 524 21.93 32.84 -10.09
N GLU A 525 22.71 33.83 -9.64
CA GLU A 525 24.10 34.04 -10.07
C GLU A 525 25.13 33.24 -9.24
N GLU A 526 24.71 32.72 -8.09
CA GLU A 526 25.56 31.95 -7.19
C GLU A 526 26.01 30.62 -7.81
N THR A 527 27.24 30.21 -7.50
CA THR A 527 27.77 28.91 -7.89
C THR A 527 27.78 27.99 -6.67
N PHE A 528 26.98 26.92 -6.75
CA PHE A 528 26.86 25.93 -5.68
C PHE A 528 27.79 24.74 -5.90
N ILE A 529 28.17 24.46 -7.16
CA ILE A 529 29.06 23.36 -7.53
C ILE A 529 30.05 23.86 -8.60
N ASP A 530 31.33 24.01 -8.22
CA ASP A 530 32.33 24.64 -9.09
C ASP A 530 32.84 23.75 -10.23
N ASN A 531 32.89 22.44 -10.01
CA ASN A 531 33.57 21.48 -10.89
C ASN A 531 32.61 20.69 -11.82
N ASN A 532 31.32 20.97 -11.76
CA ASN A 532 30.31 20.32 -12.60
C ASN A 532 29.22 21.31 -13.01
N GLU A 533 29.31 21.80 -14.25
CA GLU A 533 28.42 22.84 -14.79
C GLU A 533 26.94 22.41 -14.80
N ARG A 534 26.65 21.15 -15.16
CA ARG A 534 25.28 20.64 -15.24
C ARG A 534 24.65 20.43 -13.87
N GLN A 535 25.40 19.92 -12.90
CA GLN A 535 24.91 19.84 -11.51
C GLN A 535 24.68 21.25 -10.94
N ASN A 536 25.59 22.19 -11.20
CA ASN A 536 25.43 23.58 -10.74
C ASN A 536 24.23 24.28 -11.39
N GLU A 537 24.00 24.05 -12.69
CA GLU A 537 22.82 24.52 -13.41
C GLU A 537 21.54 23.94 -12.79
N ALA A 538 21.52 22.64 -12.50
CA ALA A 538 20.40 21.97 -11.84
C ALA A 538 20.09 22.58 -10.46
N VAL A 539 21.12 22.80 -9.63
CA VAL A 539 20.95 23.46 -8.32
C VAL A 539 20.45 24.89 -8.48
N ARG A 540 21.06 25.71 -9.34
CA ARG A 540 20.61 27.10 -9.61
C ARG A 540 19.15 27.15 -10.04
N LYS A 541 18.73 26.21 -10.89
CA LYS A 541 17.35 26.15 -11.40
C LYS A 541 16.37 25.66 -10.35
N ALA A 542 16.75 24.67 -9.54
CA ALA A 542 15.96 24.19 -8.42
C ALA A 542 15.72 25.29 -7.38
N VAL A 543 16.77 26.03 -7.04
CA VAL A 543 16.77 27.13 -6.06
C VAL A 543 16.04 28.37 -6.60
N GLY A 544 16.13 28.64 -7.90
CA GLY A 544 15.46 29.78 -8.54
C GLY A 544 14.04 29.49 -9.00
N ALA A 545 13.51 28.28 -8.89
CA ALA A 545 12.15 27.97 -9.35
C ALA A 545 11.10 28.76 -8.57
N GLU A 546 10.12 29.35 -9.25
CA GLU A 546 8.93 29.92 -8.61
C GLU A 546 7.75 28.94 -8.62
N ASP A 547 7.69 28.06 -9.64
CA ASP A 547 6.65 27.03 -9.76
C ASP A 547 7.23 25.61 -9.61
N CYS A 548 8.06 25.20 -10.57
CA CYS A 548 8.69 23.90 -10.57
C CYS A 548 10.01 23.85 -11.33
N ALA A 549 10.87 22.90 -10.94
CA ALA A 549 12.07 22.52 -11.67
C ALA A 549 12.18 20.99 -11.79
N LEU A 550 12.91 20.52 -12.80
CA LEU A 550 13.15 19.10 -13.02
C LEU A 550 14.64 18.81 -13.08
N ILE A 551 15.08 17.77 -12.38
CA ILE A 551 16.45 17.28 -12.44
C ILE A 551 16.41 15.86 -13.01
N HIS A 552 16.84 15.71 -14.26
CA HIS A 552 17.01 14.42 -14.90
C HIS A 552 18.38 13.87 -14.52
N GLY A 553 18.41 12.82 -13.71
CA GLY A 553 19.64 12.26 -13.18
C GLY A 553 19.86 10.81 -13.63
N PRO A 554 20.52 10.61 -14.78
CA PRO A 554 20.95 9.29 -15.23
C PRO A 554 21.82 8.53 -14.20
N PRO A 555 22.01 7.22 -14.36
CA PRO A 555 22.79 6.39 -13.45
C PRO A 555 24.20 6.91 -13.19
N GLY A 556 24.57 6.99 -11.91
CA GLY A 556 25.91 7.37 -11.48
C GLY A 556 26.25 8.85 -11.63
N THR A 557 25.29 9.73 -11.93
CA THR A 557 25.54 11.17 -12.17
C THR A 557 25.67 12.04 -10.90
N GLY A 558 25.63 11.42 -9.71
CA GLY A 558 25.65 12.17 -8.45
C GLY A 558 24.31 12.89 -8.18
N LYS A 559 23.18 12.25 -8.50
CA LYS A 559 21.83 12.73 -8.15
C LYS A 559 21.74 13.14 -6.69
N THR A 560 22.04 12.22 -5.78
CA THR A 560 21.93 12.41 -4.33
C THR A 560 22.78 13.59 -3.84
N TYR A 561 24.01 13.72 -4.35
CA TYR A 561 24.86 14.88 -4.09
C TYR A 561 24.20 16.20 -4.55
N THR A 562 23.62 16.21 -5.75
CA THR A 562 22.95 17.39 -6.32
C THR A 562 21.70 17.77 -5.53
N ILE A 563 20.92 16.76 -5.10
CA ILE A 563 19.75 16.92 -4.22
C ILE A 563 20.15 17.60 -2.92
N ALA A 564 21.16 17.06 -2.22
CA ALA A 564 21.67 17.61 -0.97
C ALA A 564 22.16 19.06 -1.13
N ARG A 565 22.88 19.37 -2.22
CA ARG A 565 23.30 20.76 -2.53
C ARG A 565 22.11 21.70 -2.77
N ALA A 566 21.06 21.23 -3.45
CA ALA A 566 19.85 22.01 -3.66
C ALA A 566 19.10 22.29 -2.36
N ILE A 567 18.89 21.27 -1.52
CA ILE A 567 18.23 21.43 -0.22
C ILE A 567 19.03 22.38 0.66
N ARG A 568 20.34 22.21 0.75
CA ARG A 568 21.21 23.09 1.52
C ARG A 568 21.10 24.55 1.06
N ALA A 569 21.14 24.80 -0.24
CA ALA A 569 21.01 26.16 -0.78
C ALA A 569 19.64 26.79 -0.50
N MET A 570 18.57 26.00 -0.48
CA MET A 570 17.22 26.44 -0.08
C MET A 570 17.17 26.78 1.41
N VAL A 571 17.73 25.91 2.26
CA VAL A 571 17.80 26.12 3.72
C VAL A 571 18.64 27.35 4.07
N GLU A 572 19.78 27.57 3.41
CA GLU A 572 20.63 28.77 3.57
C GLU A 572 19.89 30.07 3.17
N ARG A 573 18.81 29.96 2.39
CA ARG A 573 17.91 31.07 2.05
C ARG A 573 16.74 31.24 3.02
N GLY A 574 16.68 30.41 4.06
CA GLY A 574 15.62 30.42 5.07
C GLY A 574 14.36 29.66 4.67
N GLU A 575 14.42 28.82 3.64
CA GLU A 575 13.29 28.01 3.22
C GLU A 575 13.15 26.74 4.07
N ARG A 576 11.90 26.36 4.36
CA ARG A 576 11.53 25.08 4.93
C ARG A 576 11.24 24.08 3.81
N VAL A 577 12.01 22.99 3.79
CA VAL A 577 12.04 22.04 2.68
C VAL A 577 11.45 20.68 3.09
N LEU A 578 10.53 20.17 2.27
CA LEU A 578 10.09 18.77 2.31
C LEU A 578 10.97 17.94 1.38
N LEU A 579 11.80 17.05 1.93
CA LEU A 579 12.48 16.02 1.17
C LEU A 579 11.58 14.77 1.10
N SER A 580 11.22 14.35 -0.10
CA SER A 580 10.39 13.16 -0.31
C SER A 580 10.95 12.23 -1.36
N ALA A 581 10.58 10.96 -1.28
CA ALA A 581 10.87 9.95 -2.30
C ALA A 581 9.86 8.80 -2.22
N PHE A 582 9.88 7.94 -3.24
CA PHE A 582 9.00 6.76 -3.31
C PHE A 582 9.25 5.75 -2.17
N THR A 583 10.52 5.48 -1.83
CA THR A 583 10.90 4.45 -0.86
C THR A 583 11.62 5.05 0.35
N ASN A 584 11.56 4.38 1.51
CA ASN A 584 12.32 4.82 2.69
C ASN A 584 13.82 4.91 2.40
N ARG A 585 14.40 3.90 1.73
CA ARG A 585 15.82 3.89 1.35
C ARG A 585 16.22 5.11 0.53
N ALA A 586 15.38 5.55 -0.41
CA ALA A 586 15.69 6.74 -1.20
C ALA A 586 15.65 8.02 -0.34
N VAL A 587 14.69 8.13 0.58
CA VAL A 587 14.63 9.24 1.54
C VAL A 587 15.88 9.24 2.43
N ASP A 588 16.22 8.09 3.00
CA ASP A 588 17.33 7.94 3.94
C ASP A 588 18.67 8.24 3.25
N ASN A 589 18.90 7.74 2.04
CA ASN A 589 20.12 8.06 1.25
C ASN A 589 20.22 9.56 0.91
N ALA A 590 19.11 10.19 0.53
CA ALA A 590 19.10 11.62 0.21
C ALA A 590 19.32 12.48 1.46
N LEU A 591 18.78 12.03 2.60
CA LEU A 591 18.99 12.65 3.89
C LEU A 591 20.46 12.49 4.32
N GLU A 592 21.02 11.28 4.28
CA GLU A 592 22.44 11.00 4.59
C GLU A 592 23.38 11.95 3.85
N ALA A 593 23.23 12.05 2.53
CA ALA A 593 24.05 12.94 1.71
C ALA A 593 23.91 14.43 2.06
N LEU A 594 22.76 14.84 2.63
CA LEU A 594 22.58 16.18 3.17
C LEU A 594 23.34 16.35 4.48
N LEU A 595 23.21 15.39 5.41
CA LEU A 595 23.89 15.43 6.71
C LEU A 595 25.42 15.45 6.54
N GLU A 596 25.98 14.61 5.66
CA GLU A 596 27.41 14.60 5.34
C GLU A 596 27.91 15.97 4.87
N GLN A 597 27.15 16.66 4.03
CA GLN A 597 27.50 17.99 3.52
C GLN A 597 27.36 19.11 4.55
N LEU A 598 26.59 18.89 5.62
CA LEU A 598 26.51 19.78 6.77
C LEU A 598 27.69 19.53 7.73
N GLU A 599 28.14 18.28 7.87
CA GLU A 599 29.29 17.89 8.70
C GLU A 599 30.64 18.39 8.15
N ASP A 600 30.83 18.40 6.83
CA ASP A 600 32.05 18.90 6.15
C ASP A 600 32.42 20.37 6.49
N VAL A 601 31.54 21.12 7.17
CA VAL A 601 31.75 22.50 7.63
C VAL A 601 32.27 22.56 9.08
N ILE A 602 32.19 21.47 9.85
CA ILE A 602 32.60 21.43 11.25
C ILE A 602 34.12 21.18 11.34
N ASP A 603 34.86 22.21 11.75
CA ASP A 603 36.28 22.08 12.12
C ASP A 603 36.45 20.96 13.17
N GLU A 604 37.40 20.03 12.97
CA GLU A 604 37.62 18.76 13.71
C GLU A 604 37.71 18.90 15.26
N ASP A 605 37.76 20.12 15.79
CA ASP A 605 37.90 20.43 17.22
C ASP A 605 36.57 20.60 18.00
N SER A 606 35.40 20.43 17.37
CA SER A 606 34.09 20.69 18.00
C SER A 606 33.31 19.40 18.34
N VAL A 607 33.59 18.83 19.51
CA VAL A 607 32.88 17.63 20.00
C VAL A 607 31.50 17.98 20.58
N ALA A 608 30.46 17.32 20.05
CA ALA A 608 29.14 17.05 20.64
C ALA A 608 28.17 18.24 20.85
N SER A 609 27.24 18.42 19.90
CA SER A 609 25.84 18.77 20.18
C SER A 609 24.94 18.22 19.07
N GLU A 610 23.70 17.86 19.41
CA GLU A 610 22.61 17.28 18.59
C GLU A 610 22.08 18.24 17.50
N THR A 611 22.93 19.12 16.96
CA THR A 611 22.55 20.20 16.05
C THR A 611 23.62 20.36 14.98
N GLN A 612 23.29 20.01 13.74
CA GLN A 612 24.16 20.14 12.57
C GLN A 612 24.24 21.60 12.12
N ARG A 613 25.32 22.02 11.46
CA ARG A 613 25.53 23.44 11.10
C ARG A 613 25.71 23.65 9.60
N SER A 614 25.16 24.74 9.07
CA SER A 614 25.37 25.20 7.69
C SER A 614 26.74 25.89 7.52
N GLY A 615 27.09 26.24 6.27
CA GLY A 615 28.29 26.99 5.88
C GLY A 615 28.57 28.26 6.69
N ASP A 616 27.51 28.89 7.21
CA ASP A 616 27.54 30.14 7.98
C ASP A 616 27.42 29.94 9.50
N GLY A 617 27.38 28.69 9.98
CA GLY A 617 27.35 28.34 11.40
C GLY A 617 25.96 28.32 12.06
N GLU A 618 24.89 28.43 11.27
CA GLU A 618 23.50 28.28 11.73
C GLU A 618 23.11 26.80 11.84
N ALA A 619 22.37 26.48 12.89
CA ALA A 619 21.81 25.15 13.13
C ALA A 619 20.83 24.77 12.00
N VAL A 620 20.99 23.60 11.40
CA VAL A 620 19.98 23.01 10.51
C VAL A 620 19.26 21.90 11.25
N ASP A 621 17.98 22.15 11.55
CA ASP A 621 17.12 21.19 12.22
C ASP A 621 16.46 20.29 11.17
N VAL A 622 16.68 18.97 11.31
CA VAL A 622 16.21 17.96 10.36
C VAL A 622 15.40 16.89 11.07
N VAL A 623 14.27 16.53 10.48
CA VAL A 623 13.36 15.52 11.02
C VAL A 623 13.00 14.48 9.96
N ARG A 624 13.06 13.20 10.33
CA ARG A 624 12.69 12.05 9.50
C ARG A 624 11.35 11.47 9.95
N VAL A 625 10.31 11.59 9.13
CA VAL A 625 8.97 11.06 9.46
C VAL A 625 8.77 9.67 8.85
N GLY A 626 8.79 8.64 9.69
CA GLY A 626 8.63 7.24 9.29
C GLY A 626 8.21 6.33 10.44
N SER A 627 7.97 5.06 10.14
CA SER A 627 7.87 4.02 11.18
C SER A 627 9.26 3.56 11.60
N GLU A 628 9.41 3.08 12.83
CA GLU A 628 10.64 2.47 13.36
C GLU A 628 11.21 1.40 12.40
N SER A 629 10.39 0.45 11.94
CA SER A 629 10.82 -0.58 10.98
C SER A 629 11.08 -0.07 9.55
N GLY A 630 10.79 1.20 9.28
CA GLY A 630 10.90 1.79 7.95
C GLY A 630 12.08 2.74 7.80
N VAL A 631 12.61 3.27 8.91
CA VAL A 631 13.75 4.19 8.93
C VAL A 631 15.01 3.36 9.20
N SER A 632 16.11 3.63 8.49
CA SER A 632 17.37 2.93 8.75
C SER A 632 17.94 3.25 10.15
N ASP A 633 18.74 2.36 10.71
CA ASP A 633 19.40 2.56 12.01
C ASP A 633 20.25 3.84 12.05
N GLU A 634 20.85 4.22 10.92
CA GLU A 634 21.65 5.44 10.76
C GLU A 634 20.79 6.71 10.84
N MET A 635 19.52 6.61 10.43
CA MET A 635 18.56 7.72 10.43
C MET A 635 17.65 7.74 11.66
N GLU A 636 17.68 6.72 12.50
CA GLU A 636 16.89 6.62 13.73
C GLU A 636 17.08 7.84 14.68
N PRO A 637 18.29 8.42 14.84
CA PRO A 637 18.46 9.63 15.65
C PRO A 637 17.67 10.85 15.17
N TYR A 638 17.28 10.89 13.89
CA TYR A 638 16.50 11.97 13.28
C TYR A 638 15.01 11.61 13.19
N ARG A 639 14.61 10.38 13.57
CA ARG A 639 13.22 9.93 13.44
C ARG A 639 12.34 10.74 14.38
N LEU A 640 11.26 11.32 13.83
CA LEU A 640 10.26 12.07 14.59
C LEU A 640 9.68 11.18 15.71
N GLU A 641 9.92 11.56 16.96
CA GLU A 641 9.23 10.96 18.08
C GLU A 641 7.79 11.52 18.10
N ARG A 642 6.81 10.65 18.35
CA ARG A 642 5.40 11.05 18.42
C ARG A 642 4.90 11.10 19.85
N ALA A 643 5.53 10.32 20.72
CA ALA A 643 5.19 10.22 22.12
C ALA A 643 5.83 11.33 22.95
N GLY A 644 5.25 11.61 24.11
CA GLY A 644 5.79 12.56 25.08
C GLY A 644 5.06 13.89 25.11
N GLU A 645 5.75 14.95 25.54
CA GLU A 645 5.13 16.26 25.79
C GLU A 645 4.65 16.91 24.48
N PRO A 646 3.36 17.25 24.34
CA PRO A 646 2.80 17.74 23.08
C PRO A 646 3.50 18.96 22.49
N ALA A 647 3.85 19.94 23.33
CA ALA A 647 4.50 21.17 22.87
C ALA A 647 5.89 20.90 22.26
N ASP A 648 6.66 20.00 22.88
CA ASP A 648 7.99 19.64 22.41
C ASP A 648 7.91 18.88 21.09
N ARG A 649 6.94 17.96 20.95
CA ARG A 649 6.74 17.18 19.71
C ARG A 649 6.29 18.04 18.54
N VAL A 650 5.43 19.03 18.79
CA VAL A 650 5.01 19.99 17.75
C VAL A 650 6.18 20.85 17.33
N ALA A 651 6.94 21.40 18.28
CA ALA A 651 8.12 22.22 17.99
C ALA A 651 9.16 21.44 17.16
N GLU A 652 9.44 20.19 17.54
CA GLU A 652 10.34 19.29 16.80
C GLU A 652 9.96 19.19 15.31
N LEU A 653 8.67 19.04 14.99
CA LEU A 653 8.20 18.95 13.61
C LEU A 653 8.10 20.32 12.91
N GLU A 654 7.49 21.31 13.55
CA GLU A 654 7.16 22.60 12.92
C GLU A 654 8.36 23.52 12.76
N ASP A 655 9.32 23.47 13.69
CA ASP A 655 10.53 24.31 13.65
C ASP A 655 11.63 23.71 12.75
N ALA A 656 11.53 22.42 12.39
CA ALA A 656 12.49 21.76 11.50
C ALA A 656 12.53 22.43 10.12
N GLN A 657 13.75 22.77 9.67
CA GLN A 657 13.99 23.35 8.35
C GLN A 657 13.92 22.31 7.24
N VAL A 658 14.24 21.05 7.54
CA VAL A 658 14.10 19.94 6.60
C VAL A 658 13.26 18.84 7.22
N VAL A 659 12.16 18.49 6.55
CA VAL A 659 11.36 17.32 6.93
C VAL A 659 11.47 16.29 5.82
N ALA A 660 11.98 15.11 6.16
CA ALA A 660 12.20 13.99 5.25
C ALA A 660 11.12 12.92 5.44
N ALA A 661 10.39 12.57 4.39
CA ALA A 661 9.30 11.58 4.47
C ALA A 661 9.02 10.91 3.12
N THR A 662 8.63 9.64 3.12
CA THR A 662 8.15 9.01 1.88
C THR A 662 6.89 9.70 1.38
N THR A 663 6.67 9.67 0.06
CA THR A 663 5.47 10.28 -0.55
C THR A 663 4.18 9.68 0.00
N ALA A 664 4.19 8.38 0.33
CA ALA A 664 3.08 7.74 1.03
C ALA A 664 2.83 8.34 2.43
N THR A 665 3.89 8.66 3.19
CA THR A 665 3.80 9.31 4.51
C THR A 665 3.32 10.76 4.42
N CYS A 666 3.60 11.48 3.33
CA CYS A 666 3.06 12.83 3.08
C CYS A 666 1.53 12.86 3.08
N GLY A 667 0.88 11.77 2.65
CA GLY A 667 -0.58 11.60 2.73
C GLY A 667 -1.13 11.31 4.14
N SER A 668 -0.29 11.26 5.18
CA SER A 668 -0.73 11.03 6.56
C SER A 668 -1.41 12.26 7.17
N ARG A 669 -2.28 12.03 8.16
CA ARG A 669 -3.02 13.12 8.84
C ARG A 669 -2.11 14.16 9.49
N ILE A 670 -0.91 13.75 9.92
CA ILE A 670 0.06 14.65 10.55
C ILE A 670 0.71 15.53 9.48
N MET A 671 1.21 14.93 8.40
CA MET A 671 1.91 15.66 7.33
C MET A 671 0.98 16.62 6.58
N LYS A 672 -0.31 16.30 6.46
CA LYS A 672 -1.30 17.17 5.83
C LYS A 672 -1.57 18.49 6.57
N GLU A 673 -1.20 18.59 7.84
CA GLU A 673 -1.30 19.84 8.62
C GLU A 673 -0.02 20.69 8.49
N GLN A 674 0.97 20.25 7.72
CA GLN A 674 2.24 20.93 7.53
C GLN A 674 2.26 21.70 6.20
N ALA A 675 3.04 22.78 6.15
CA ALA A 675 3.29 23.56 4.94
C ALA A 675 4.79 23.80 4.76
N PHE A 676 5.25 23.80 3.51
CA PHE A 676 6.65 23.94 3.13
C PHE A 676 6.81 25.00 2.04
N ASP A 677 7.96 25.65 2.00
CA ASP A 677 8.27 26.57 0.90
C ASP A 677 8.55 25.75 -0.38
N ALA A 678 9.32 24.67 -0.25
CA ALA A 678 9.69 23.80 -1.37
C ALA A 678 9.54 22.30 -1.03
N ALA A 679 9.03 21.53 -1.99
CA ALA A 679 9.11 20.06 -1.95
C ALA A 679 10.15 19.58 -2.97
N LEU A 680 11.16 18.83 -2.53
CA LEU A 680 12.06 18.10 -3.42
C LEU A 680 11.71 16.62 -3.39
N VAL A 681 11.31 16.07 -4.54
CA VAL A 681 10.85 14.68 -4.67
C VAL A 681 11.85 13.88 -5.50
N ASP A 682 12.63 13.00 -4.86
CA ASP A 682 13.53 12.05 -5.53
C ASP A 682 12.78 10.79 -6.01
N GLU A 683 13.35 10.14 -7.02
CA GLU A 683 12.76 9.01 -7.74
C GLU A 683 11.33 9.31 -8.25
N ALA A 684 11.08 10.57 -8.64
CA ALA A 684 9.77 11.05 -9.10
C ALA A 684 9.27 10.35 -10.38
N ALA A 685 10.17 9.75 -11.16
CA ALA A 685 9.83 8.94 -12.33
C ALA A 685 9.18 7.58 -11.97
N GLN A 686 9.37 7.10 -10.73
CA GLN A 686 8.75 5.87 -10.22
C GLN A 686 7.43 6.13 -9.49
N LEU A 687 7.04 7.39 -9.31
CA LEU A 687 5.78 7.76 -8.68
C LEU A 687 4.70 7.96 -9.74
N THR A 688 3.52 7.39 -9.49
CA THR A 688 2.33 7.76 -10.26
C THR A 688 2.08 9.26 -10.10
N GLU A 689 1.49 9.91 -11.09
CA GLU A 689 1.17 11.34 -10.99
C GLU A 689 0.33 11.71 -9.74
N PRO A 690 -0.76 10.98 -9.41
CA PRO A 690 -1.46 11.13 -8.12
C PRO A 690 -0.56 10.93 -6.89
N GLY A 691 0.41 10.02 -6.98
CA GLY A 691 1.38 9.75 -5.93
C GLY A 691 2.23 11.00 -5.66
N THR A 692 2.84 11.56 -6.69
CA THR A 692 3.65 12.80 -6.60
C THR A 692 2.84 13.96 -6.00
N CYS A 693 1.54 14.07 -6.32
CA CYS A 693 0.64 15.05 -5.73
C CYS A 693 0.60 15.01 -4.19
N ALA A 694 0.80 13.84 -3.56
CA ALA A 694 0.77 13.74 -2.10
C ALA A 694 1.87 14.56 -1.42
N ALA A 695 3.03 14.75 -2.07
CA ALA A 695 4.12 15.57 -1.55
C ALA A 695 4.00 17.04 -2.01
N ILE A 696 3.80 17.29 -3.30
CA ILE A 696 3.82 18.67 -3.83
C ILE A 696 2.63 19.51 -3.33
N ASN A 697 1.52 18.88 -2.91
CA ASN A 697 0.40 19.57 -2.29
C ASN A 697 0.76 20.25 -0.96
N LEU A 698 1.84 19.84 -0.31
CA LEU A 698 2.29 20.38 0.98
C LEU A 698 3.26 21.56 0.84
N ALA A 699 3.75 21.85 -0.37
CA ALA A 699 4.72 22.91 -0.61
C ALA A 699 4.15 24.04 -1.48
N GLU A 700 4.78 25.21 -1.52
CA GLU A 700 4.43 26.30 -2.45
C GLU A 700 4.94 26.00 -3.87
N ARG A 701 6.20 25.56 -3.99
CA ARG A 701 6.86 25.13 -5.23
C ARG A 701 7.49 23.75 -5.09
N PHE A 702 7.89 23.14 -6.21
CA PHE A 702 8.45 21.78 -6.17
C PHE A 702 9.59 21.51 -7.16
N VAL A 703 10.49 20.60 -6.79
CA VAL A 703 11.58 20.09 -7.62
C VAL A 703 11.41 18.59 -7.74
N LEU A 704 11.22 18.09 -8.96
CA LEU A 704 11.15 16.65 -9.20
C LEU A 704 12.51 16.16 -9.70
N VAL A 705 13.02 15.11 -9.07
CA VAL A 705 14.28 14.47 -9.44
C VAL A 705 13.99 13.04 -9.84
N GLY A 706 14.47 12.63 -11.01
CA GLY A 706 14.11 11.32 -11.54
C GLY A 706 14.86 10.97 -12.82
N ASP A 707 14.51 9.81 -13.36
CA ASP A 707 15.00 9.35 -14.66
C ASP A 707 13.91 8.52 -15.35
N HIS A 708 13.24 9.12 -16.33
CA HIS A 708 12.16 8.50 -17.10
C HIS A 708 12.66 7.40 -18.06
N GLU A 709 13.98 7.30 -18.26
CA GLU A 709 14.64 6.21 -18.99
C GLU A 709 14.93 4.99 -18.08
N GLN A 710 14.63 5.09 -16.78
CA GLN A 710 14.65 3.97 -15.82
C GLN A 710 13.21 3.56 -15.46
N LEU A 711 13.02 2.76 -14.40
CA LEU A 711 11.74 2.12 -14.12
C LEU A 711 10.58 3.11 -13.96
N PRO A 712 9.43 2.85 -14.63
CA PRO A 712 8.20 3.61 -14.43
C PRO A 712 7.53 3.27 -13.09
N PRO A 713 6.42 3.94 -12.74
CA PRO A 713 5.59 3.53 -11.61
C PRO A 713 5.08 2.10 -11.75
N VAL A 714 5.13 1.35 -10.63
CA VAL A 714 4.63 -0.03 -10.58
C VAL A 714 3.13 0.00 -10.29
N VAL A 715 2.33 -0.37 -11.29
CA VAL A 715 0.87 -0.46 -11.22
C VAL A 715 0.42 -1.87 -11.65
N ARG A 716 -0.67 -2.37 -11.07
CA ARG A 716 -1.20 -3.70 -11.40
C ARG A 716 -2.20 -3.63 -12.54
N ALA A 717 -3.00 -2.56 -12.57
CA ALA A 717 -3.88 -2.27 -13.68
C ALA A 717 -3.07 -1.62 -14.82
N GLU A 718 -3.21 -2.13 -16.05
CA GLU A 718 -2.66 -1.51 -17.25
C GLU A 718 -3.49 -0.28 -17.63
N ASN A 719 -3.15 0.88 -17.05
CA ASN A 719 -3.89 2.13 -17.24
C ASN A 719 -3.01 3.38 -17.11
N ASP A 720 -3.65 4.56 -17.11
CA ASP A 720 -2.99 5.88 -17.13
C ASP A 720 -2.12 6.19 -15.89
N LEU A 721 -2.03 5.31 -14.89
CA LEU A 721 -1.14 5.47 -13.75
C LEU A 721 0.34 5.15 -14.07
N THR A 722 0.63 4.57 -15.24
CA THR A 722 2.01 4.22 -15.66
C THR A 722 2.85 5.43 -16.08
N GLU A 723 2.24 6.56 -16.43
CA GLU A 723 2.97 7.79 -16.75
C GLU A 723 3.20 8.61 -15.47
N SER A 724 4.45 8.93 -15.18
CA SER A 724 4.79 9.74 -14.00
C SER A 724 4.58 11.24 -14.26
N LEU A 725 4.35 12.02 -13.20
CA LEU A 725 4.32 13.48 -13.32
C LEU A 725 5.67 14.03 -13.83
N PHE A 726 6.78 13.37 -13.48
CA PHE A 726 8.12 13.75 -13.94
C PHE A 726 8.24 13.61 -15.46
N GLU A 727 7.84 12.45 -16.01
CA GLU A 727 7.85 12.17 -17.45
C GLU A 727 6.98 13.18 -18.21
N ARG A 728 5.75 13.39 -17.76
CA ARG A 728 4.84 14.36 -18.39
C ARG A 728 5.39 15.79 -18.40
N LEU A 729 6.00 16.23 -17.29
CA LEU A 729 6.53 17.59 -17.18
C LEU A 729 7.87 17.78 -17.90
N VAL A 730 8.74 16.76 -17.96
CA VAL A 730 10.03 16.89 -18.66
C VAL A 730 9.84 16.98 -20.18
N GLU A 731 8.85 16.27 -20.71
CA GLU A 731 8.46 16.39 -22.11
C GLU A 731 7.77 17.72 -22.42
N ARG A 732 6.89 18.19 -21.52
CA ARG A 732 6.15 19.44 -21.70
C ARG A 732 7.05 20.67 -21.56
N TYR A 733 7.93 20.67 -20.58
CA TYR A 733 8.77 21.79 -20.18
C TYR A 733 10.26 21.39 -20.19
N PRO A 734 10.84 21.10 -21.36
CA PRO A 734 12.26 20.72 -21.43
C PRO A 734 13.17 21.84 -20.88
N ASP A 735 12.75 23.10 -21.05
CA ASP A 735 13.45 24.28 -20.53
C ASP A 735 13.28 24.47 -19.01
N ALA A 736 12.45 23.67 -18.33
CA ALA A 736 12.39 23.59 -16.86
C ALA A 736 13.31 22.48 -16.30
N GLY A 737 13.78 21.57 -17.16
CA GLY A 737 14.64 20.45 -16.80
C GLY A 737 16.13 20.71 -16.97
N VAL A 738 16.95 19.96 -16.22
CA VAL A 738 18.40 19.84 -16.45
C VAL A 738 18.80 18.37 -16.35
N MET A 739 19.40 17.85 -17.41
CA MET A 739 20.00 16.51 -17.41
C MET A 739 21.44 16.57 -16.91
N LEU A 740 21.75 15.76 -15.90
CA LEU A 740 23.11 15.55 -15.43
C LEU A 740 23.87 14.64 -16.42
N ASP A 741 24.95 15.14 -17.01
CA ASP A 741 25.65 14.46 -18.12
C ASP A 741 26.96 13.77 -17.71
N ARG A 742 27.48 14.02 -16.51
CA ARG A 742 28.72 13.43 -15.99
C ARG A 742 28.44 12.33 -14.97
N GLN A 743 28.84 11.10 -15.28
CA GLN A 743 28.71 9.94 -14.40
C GLN A 743 30.04 9.49 -13.77
N TYR A 744 29.98 8.99 -12.55
CA TYR A 744 31.12 8.65 -11.69
C TYR A 744 31.22 7.13 -11.40
N ARG A 745 30.38 6.30 -12.03
CA ARG A 745 30.19 4.88 -11.75
C ARG A 745 30.84 3.96 -12.78
N MET A 746 30.34 3.99 -14.02
CA MET A 746 30.68 3.02 -15.06
C MET A 746 31.98 3.40 -15.76
N ASN A 747 32.81 2.42 -16.12
CA ASN A 747 33.84 2.67 -17.12
C ASN A 747 33.25 3.00 -18.49
N GLN A 748 34.08 3.52 -19.40
CA GLN A 748 33.62 3.98 -20.70
C GLN A 748 33.07 2.84 -21.59
N ARG A 749 33.64 1.63 -21.47
CA ARG A 749 33.24 0.46 -22.28
C ARG A 749 31.83 0.00 -21.98
N ILE A 750 31.44 0.00 -20.71
CA ILE A 750 30.09 -0.28 -20.21
C ILE A 750 29.14 0.88 -20.59
N GLN A 751 29.56 2.09 -20.25
CA GLN A 751 28.71 3.28 -20.31
C GLN A 751 28.22 3.63 -21.72
N VAL A 752 29.02 3.36 -22.76
CA VAL A 752 28.76 3.82 -24.13
C VAL A 752 27.44 3.30 -24.72
N PHE A 753 27.05 2.06 -24.38
CA PHE A 753 25.80 1.49 -24.89
C PHE A 753 24.61 2.21 -24.30
N ALA A 754 24.51 2.24 -22.97
CA ALA A 754 23.42 2.92 -22.28
C ALA A 754 23.34 4.41 -22.69
N SER A 755 24.50 5.07 -22.82
CA SER A 755 24.59 6.44 -23.35
C SER A 755 23.87 6.61 -24.68
N THR A 756 24.18 5.74 -25.63
CA THR A 756 23.77 5.89 -27.03
C THR A 756 22.33 5.47 -27.22
N GLU A 757 21.91 4.41 -26.52
CA GLU A 757 20.59 3.80 -26.68
C GLU A 757 19.50 4.54 -25.89
N PHE A 758 19.80 5.05 -24.68
CA PHE A 758 18.81 5.64 -23.78
C PHE A 758 19.02 7.14 -23.50
N TYR A 759 20.19 7.70 -23.83
CA TYR A 759 20.56 9.05 -23.37
C TYR A 759 21.17 9.92 -24.49
N ASP A 760 20.85 9.65 -25.76
CA ASP A 760 21.31 10.41 -26.95
C ASP A 760 22.83 10.62 -27.06
N GLY A 761 23.62 9.75 -26.42
CA GLY A 761 25.07 9.89 -26.32
C GLY A 761 25.53 11.03 -25.41
N GLN A 762 24.66 11.60 -24.58
CA GLN A 762 24.99 12.73 -23.71
C GLN A 762 25.66 12.31 -22.40
N LEU A 763 25.32 11.13 -21.87
CA LEU A 763 25.97 10.60 -20.66
C LEU A 763 27.47 10.36 -20.93
N ARG A 764 28.36 10.84 -20.06
CA ARG A 764 29.83 10.69 -20.22
C ARG A 764 30.49 10.41 -18.88
N PRO A 765 31.62 9.66 -18.83
CA PRO A 765 32.43 9.58 -17.63
C PRO A 765 32.86 10.98 -17.16
N ALA A 766 32.78 11.22 -15.86
CA ALA A 766 33.10 12.51 -15.25
C ALA A 766 34.61 12.80 -15.32
N THR A 767 35.45 11.77 -15.20
CA THR A 767 36.91 11.90 -15.23
C THR A 767 37.57 10.79 -16.06
N PRO A 768 38.82 10.98 -16.52
CA PRO A 768 39.59 9.93 -17.17
C PRO A 768 39.77 8.67 -16.31
N GLU A 769 39.88 8.83 -14.99
CA GLU A 769 40.00 7.73 -14.04
C GLU A 769 38.70 6.91 -13.99
N VAL A 770 37.53 7.57 -14.03
CA VAL A 770 36.25 6.87 -14.18
C VAL A 770 36.21 6.15 -15.53
N ALA A 771 36.57 6.82 -16.62
CA ALA A 771 36.52 6.25 -17.97
C ALA A 771 37.38 4.99 -18.12
N GLY A 772 38.57 4.99 -17.52
CA GLY A 772 39.57 3.93 -17.64
C GLY A 772 39.59 2.91 -16.51
N ARG A 773 38.63 2.93 -15.57
CA ARG A 773 38.63 2.02 -14.43
C ARG A 773 38.50 0.56 -14.86
N THR A 774 39.32 -0.30 -14.26
CA THR A 774 39.36 -1.75 -14.54
C THR A 774 39.47 -2.54 -13.26
N LEU A 775 39.30 -3.86 -13.32
CA LEU A 775 39.47 -4.72 -12.15
C LEU A 775 40.88 -4.65 -11.55
N ASP A 776 41.91 -4.31 -12.34
CA ASP A 776 43.30 -4.18 -11.88
C ASP A 776 43.51 -3.03 -10.88
N ASP A 777 42.54 -2.10 -10.74
CA ASP A 777 42.64 -1.01 -9.74
C ASP A 777 42.18 -1.46 -8.34
N LEU A 778 41.58 -2.65 -8.20
CA LEU A 778 41.17 -3.21 -6.92
C LEU A 778 42.35 -3.95 -6.28
N GLU A 779 42.55 -3.75 -4.97
CA GLU A 779 43.66 -4.36 -4.27
C GLU A 779 43.53 -5.89 -4.27
N GLY A 780 44.57 -6.58 -4.76
CA GLY A 780 44.59 -8.05 -4.79
C GLY A 780 43.88 -8.68 -5.99
N VAL A 781 43.24 -7.89 -6.85
CA VAL A 781 42.57 -8.38 -8.06
C VAL A 781 43.51 -8.28 -9.27
N SER A 782 43.56 -9.32 -10.10
CA SER A 782 44.33 -9.31 -11.35
C SER A 782 43.51 -9.79 -12.52
N ARG A 783 43.26 -8.90 -13.48
CA ARG A 783 42.54 -9.23 -14.71
C ARG A 783 43.28 -10.25 -15.58
N ASP A 784 44.60 -10.30 -15.52
CA ASP A 784 45.41 -11.31 -16.23
C ASP A 784 45.14 -12.75 -15.73
N ALA A 785 44.55 -12.90 -14.54
CA ALA A 785 44.11 -14.20 -14.02
C ALA A 785 42.75 -14.63 -14.57
N LEU A 786 41.99 -13.72 -15.19
CA LEU A 786 40.72 -14.05 -15.84
C LEU A 786 40.95 -14.66 -17.23
N PRO A 787 40.04 -15.53 -17.70
CA PRO A 787 40.04 -15.97 -19.10
C PRO A 787 39.95 -14.77 -20.05
N GLU A 788 40.51 -14.89 -21.27
CA GLU A 788 40.45 -13.82 -22.29
C GLU A 788 39.02 -13.31 -22.52
N THR A 789 38.02 -14.19 -22.43
CA THR A 789 36.59 -13.85 -22.59
C THR A 789 36.04 -12.90 -21.53
N LEU A 790 36.68 -12.79 -20.36
CA LEU A 790 36.27 -11.91 -19.25
C LEU A 790 37.27 -10.75 -19.03
N SER A 791 38.26 -10.62 -19.93
CA SER A 791 39.29 -9.57 -19.84
C SER A 791 38.80 -8.22 -20.39
N ASP A 792 37.80 -8.22 -21.29
CA ASP A 792 37.09 -7.00 -21.65
C ASP A 792 36.09 -6.63 -20.55
N PRO A 793 35.92 -5.34 -20.23
CA PRO A 793 34.90 -4.92 -19.28
C PRO A 793 33.47 -5.31 -19.61
N VAL A 794 33.17 -5.62 -20.87
CA VAL A 794 31.86 -6.11 -21.28
C VAL A 794 32.05 -7.44 -22.00
N SER A 795 31.32 -8.45 -21.55
CA SER A 795 31.40 -9.78 -22.16
C SER A 795 30.02 -10.40 -22.30
N PHE A 796 29.89 -11.28 -23.30
CA PHE A 796 28.69 -12.08 -23.52
C PHE A 796 29.04 -13.57 -23.46
N VAL A 797 28.27 -14.32 -22.69
CA VAL A 797 28.38 -15.78 -22.53
C VAL A 797 27.12 -16.42 -23.07
N ASP A 798 27.27 -17.07 -24.22
CA ASP A 798 26.18 -17.77 -24.91
C ASP A 798 25.81 -19.05 -24.17
N VAL A 799 24.53 -19.18 -23.81
CA VAL A 799 23.96 -20.37 -23.16
C VAL A 799 22.68 -20.75 -23.91
N GLU A 800 22.66 -21.94 -24.51
CA GLU A 800 21.46 -22.51 -25.13
C GLU A 800 20.60 -23.10 -23.99
N GLY A 801 19.74 -22.26 -23.41
CA GLY A 801 19.01 -22.53 -22.16
C GLY A 801 18.21 -23.83 -22.08
N ASP A 802 17.75 -24.18 -20.87
CA ASP A 802 17.09 -25.48 -20.59
C ASP A 802 15.61 -25.59 -21.02
N ARG A 803 15.05 -24.51 -21.61
CA ARG A 803 13.65 -24.34 -22.08
C ARG A 803 12.60 -24.28 -20.97
N SER A 804 12.98 -24.14 -19.70
CA SER A 804 12.04 -23.86 -18.62
C SER A 804 11.55 -22.40 -18.71
N GLN A 805 10.36 -22.11 -18.16
CA GLN A 805 9.70 -20.82 -18.34
C GLN A 805 10.21 -19.72 -17.40
N TYR A 806 10.59 -20.10 -16.16
CA TYR A 806 10.93 -19.14 -15.10
C TYR A 806 12.34 -19.32 -14.52
N THR A 807 13.01 -20.40 -14.89
CA THR A 807 14.34 -20.78 -14.43
C THR A 807 15.18 -21.23 -15.63
N ASP A 808 16.48 -21.19 -15.47
CA ASP A 808 17.44 -21.78 -16.39
C ASP A 808 18.63 -22.26 -15.57
N SER A 809 18.65 -23.58 -15.33
CA SER A 809 19.68 -24.25 -14.54
C SER A 809 21.05 -24.27 -15.23
N GLU A 810 21.09 -24.21 -16.56
CA GLU A 810 22.33 -24.12 -17.34
C GLU A 810 22.93 -22.70 -17.23
N GLU A 811 22.09 -21.65 -17.29
CA GLU A 811 22.52 -20.28 -16.98
C GLU A 811 23.02 -20.19 -15.53
N ALA A 812 22.29 -20.74 -14.56
CA ALA A 812 22.67 -20.69 -13.14
C ALA A 812 24.02 -21.39 -12.88
N ALA A 813 24.21 -22.59 -13.42
CA ALA A 813 25.48 -23.31 -13.34
C ALA A 813 26.62 -22.53 -14.01
N ARG A 814 26.34 -21.85 -15.13
CA ARG A 814 27.33 -21.02 -15.81
C ARG A 814 27.70 -19.78 -15.01
N ILE A 815 26.73 -19.15 -14.36
CA ILE A 815 26.93 -17.99 -13.47
C ILE A 815 27.80 -18.38 -12.27
N ALA A 816 27.58 -19.55 -11.67
CA ALA A 816 28.43 -20.05 -10.59
C ALA A 816 29.91 -20.21 -11.04
N ASP A 817 30.16 -20.80 -12.22
CA ASP A 817 31.51 -20.90 -12.81
C ASP A 817 32.12 -19.52 -13.13
N LEU A 818 31.32 -18.52 -13.51
CA LEU A 818 31.81 -17.15 -13.70
C LEU A 818 32.23 -16.50 -12.37
N ILE A 819 31.44 -16.68 -11.31
CA ILE A 819 31.75 -16.16 -9.97
C ILE A 819 33.04 -16.79 -9.44
N GLU A 820 33.21 -18.11 -9.56
CA GLU A 820 34.44 -18.80 -9.15
C GLU A 820 35.69 -18.25 -9.85
N ARG A 821 35.57 -17.83 -11.11
CA ARG A 821 36.69 -17.23 -11.87
C ARG A 821 37.04 -15.84 -11.37
N TYR A 822 36.06 -15.00 -11.03
CA TYR A 822 36.31 -13.70 -10.44
C TYR A 822 36.93 -13.83 -9.05
N GLU A 823 36.45 -14.77 -8.24
CA GLU A 823 37.05 -15.10 -6.94
C GLU A 823 38.49 -15.59 -7.09
N ALA A 824 38.76 -16.48 -8.05
CA ALA A 824 40.11 -16.96 -8.34
C ALA A 824 41.05 -15.84 -8.83
N ALA A 825 40.50 -14.80 -9.44
CA ALA A 825 41.22 -13.58 -9.83
C ALA A 825 41.44 -12.60 -8.66
N GLY A 826 40.91 -12.90 -7.48
CA GLY A 826 41.11 -12.15 -6.23
C GLY A 826 39.96 -11.21 -5.85
N LEU A 827 38.85 -11.21 -6.59
CA LEU A 827 37.70 -10.34 -6.30
C LEU A 827 36.92 -10.86 -5.09
N ASP A 828 36.51 -9.95 -4.20
CA ASP A 828 35.62 -10.30 -3.10
C ASP A 828 34.20 -10.58 -3.64
N ARG A 829 33.56 -11.63 -3.13
CA ARG A 829 32.24 -12.06 -3.58
C ARG A 829 31.16 -10.99 -3.34
N SER A 830 31.31 -10.19 -2.29
CA SER A 830 30.39 -9.09 -1.98
C SER A 830 30.42 -7.96 -3.01
N GLU A 831 31.47 -7.89 -3.85
CA GLU A 831 31.61 -6.94 -4.96
C GLU A 831 30.98 -7.44 -6.27
N ILE A 832 30.35 -8.62 -6.23
CA ILE A 832 29.66 -9.25 -7.37
C ILE A 832 28.15 -9.20 -7.14
N GLY A 833 27.41 -8.74 -8.15
CA GLY A 833 25.95 -8.82 -8.21
C GLY A 833 25.47 -9.62 -9.40
N VAL A 834 24.37 -10.36 -9.23
CA VAL A 834 23.67 -11.09 -10.29
C VAL A 834 22.24 -10.57 -10.40
N ILE A 835 21.85 -10.19 -11.62
CA ILE A 835 20.51 -9.71 -11.94
C ILE A 835 19.81 -10.78 -12.79
N ALA A 836 18.59 -11.17 -12.41
CA ALA A 836 17.76 -12.09 -13.18
C ALA A 836 16.32 -11.55 -13.34
N PRO A 837 15.60 -11.91 -14.43
CA PRO A 837 14.25 -11.44 -14.69
C PRO A 837 13.21 -12.02 -13.73
N PHE A 838 13.40 -13.28 -13.31
CA PHE A 838 12.46 -14.03 -12.49
C PHE A 838 13.04 -14.31 -11.11
N ARG A 839 12.19 -14.35 -10.10
CA ARG A 839 12.62 -14.74 -8.75
C ARG A 839 12.88 -16.22 -8.59
N ALA A 840 12.17 -17.05 -9.34
CA ALA A 840 12.50 -18.45 -9.43
C ALA A 840 13.96 -18.61 -9.90
N GLN A 841 14.37 -17.84 -10.92
CA GLN A 841 15.76 -17.79 -11.35
C GLN A 841 16.72 -17.18 -10.32
N VAL A 842 16.32 -16.10 -9.62
CA VAL A 842 17.10 -15.59 -8.47
C VAL A 842 17.35 -16.69 -7.46
N SER A 843 16.34 -17.47 -7.09
CA SER A 843 16.47 -18.58 -6.14
C SER A 843 17.35 -19.70 -6.67
N GLU A 844 17.19 -20.09 -7.95
CA GLU A 844 18.01 -21.11 -8.59
C GLU A 844 19.49 -20.72 -8.55
N ILE A 845 19.79 -19.47 -8.92
CA ILE A 845 21.15 -18.91 -8.85
C ILE A 845 21.62 -18.84 -7.39
N SER A 846 20.84 -18.28 -6.47
CA SER A 846 21.20 -18.20 -5.04
C SER A 846 21.51 -19.57 -4.44
N SER A 847 20.84 -20.64 -4.88
CA SER A 847 21.10 -22.00 -4.39
C SER A 847 22.41 -22.63 -4.91
N THR A 848 22.97 -22.07 -5.99
CA THR A 848 24.16 -22.57 -6.67
C THR A 848 25.40 -21.71 -6.44
N VAL A 849 25.23 -20.48 -5.95
CA VAL A 849 26.31 -19.52 -5.69
C VAL A 849 26.51 -19.31 -4.17
N PRO A 850 27.66 -18.78 -3.73
CA PRO A 850 27.88 -18.46 -2.32
C PRO A 850 26.95 -17.36 -1.80
N ASP A 851 26.56 -17.45 -0.52
CA ASP A 851 25.63 -16.52 0.16
C ASP A 851 26.12 -15.05 0.14
N ASP A 852 27.42 -14.84 -0.01
CA ASP A 852 28.08 -13.53 -0.01
C ASP A 852 27.82 -12.72 -1.30
N VAL A 853 27.31 -13.37 -2.36
CA VAL A 853 27.02 -12.75 -3.66
C VAL A 853 25.61 -12.16 -3.65
N THR A 854 25.46 -10.92 -4.10
CA THR A 854 24.12 -10.31 -4.19
C THR A 854 23.38 -10.85 -5.41
N VAL A 855 22.25 -11.53 -5.25
CA VAL A 855 21.40 -12.03 -6.35
C VAL A 855 19.97 -11.51 -6.16
N ASP A 856 19.42 -10.81 -7.16
CA ASP A 856 18.09 -10.21 -7.07
C ASP A 856 17.52 -9.84 -8.46
N THR A 857 16.27 -9.40 -8.49
CA THR A 857 15.62 -8.93 -9.72
C THR A 857 16.05 -7.51 -10.10
N VAL A 858 15.84 -7.13 -11.36
CA VAL A 858 16.18 -5.80 -11.87
C VAL A 858 15.55 -4.66 -11.06
N ASP A 859 14.27 -4.80 -10.70
CA ASP A 859 13.50 -3.84 -9.90
C ASP A 859 14.13 -3.60 -8.52
N ARG A 860 14.74 -4.63 -7.92
CA ARG A 860 15.33 -4.55 -6.57
C ARG A 860 16.80 -4.13 -6.59
N PHE A 861 17.49 -4.34 -7.70
CA PHE A 861 18.83 -3.82 -7.92
C PHE A 861 18.86 -2.30 -8.18
N GLN A 862 17.71 -1.66 -8.37
CA GLN A 862 17.65 -0.22 -8.59
C GLN A 862 18.24 0.56 -7.41
N GLY A 863 18.99 1.62 -7.72
CA GLY A 863 19.74 2.40 -6.73
C GLY A 863 21.07 1.76 -6.28
N SER A 864 21.23 0.44 -6.40
CA SER A 864 22.45 -0.27 -6.05
C SER A 864 23.48 -0.27 -7.19
N SER A 865 24.73 -0.64 -6.90
CA SER A 865 25.80 -0.86 -7.88
C SER A 865 26.86 -1.80 -7.34
N GLN A 866 27.50 -2.57 -8.20
CA GLN A 866 28.58 -3.51 -7.84
C GLN A 866 29.81 -3.31 -8.72
N GLU A 867 30.98 -3.81 -8.30
CA GLU A 867 32.18 -3.77 -9.14
C GLU A 867 31.98 -4.62 -10.39
N VAL A 868 31.37 -5.81 -10.23
CA VAL A 868 30.97 -6.72 -11.30
C VAL A 868 29.47 -7.00 -11.25
N ILE A 869 28.80 -6.89 -12.39
CA ILE A 869 27.41 -7.34 -12.56
C ILE A 869 27.34 -8.45 -13.60
N ILE A 870 26.60 -9.51 -13.28
CA ILE A 870 26.24 -10.58 -14.20
C ILE A 870 24.72 -10.50 -14.43
N VAL A 871 24.29 -10.46 -15.69
CA VAL A 871 22.86 -10.45 -16.04
C VAL A 871 22.49 -11.79 -16.65
N SER A 872 21.62 -12.54 -15.96
CA SER A 872 20.94 -13.73 -16.47
C SER A 872 19.71 -13.27 -17.24
N PHE A 873 19.55 -13.72 -18.49
CA PHE A 873 18.39 -13.37 -19.31
C PHE A 873 17.27 -14.40 -19.23
N THR A 874 17.58 -15.67 -18.92
CA THR A 874 16.60 -16.77 -18.83
C THR A 874 15.74 -16.91 -20.09
N ALA A 875 16.22 -16.38 -21.22
CA ALA A 875 15.49 -16.36 -22.48
C ALA A 875 15.83 -17.62 -23.27
N THR A 876 14.86 -18.52 -23.47
CA THR A 876 15.05 -19.70 -24.33
C THR A 876 14.03 -19.70 -25.46
N GLY A 877 14.48 -19.38 -26.69
CA GLY A 877 13.65 -19.42 -27.90
C GLY A 877 12.60 -18.31 -28.06
N SER A 878 12.25 -17.56 -27.01
CA SER A 878 11.45 -16.32 -27.06
C SER A 878 11.93 -15.31 -26.01
N LEU A 879 11.53 -14.04 -26.17
CA LEU A 879 11.80 -12.95 -25.22
C LEU A 879 10.59 -12.75 -24.31
N GLU A 880 10.29 -13.77 -23.52
CA GLU A 880 9.23 -13.73 -22.52
C GLU A 880 9.83 -13.51 -21.14
N GLY A 881 9.31 -12.54 -20.38
CA GLY A 881 9.70 -12.29 -19.01
C GLY A 881 9.82 -10.81 -18.65
N PRO A 882 9.84 -10.48 -17.34
CA PRO A 882 9.74 -9.11 -16.86
C PRO A 882 10.78 -8.17 -17.47
N ILE A 883 12.03 -8.62 -17.65
CA ILE A 883 13.11 -7.78 -18.19
C ILE A 883 12.89 -7.36 -19.66
N PHE A 884 12.07 -8.10 -20.41
CA PHE A 884 11.79 -7.87 -21.83
C PHE A 884 10.54 -7.03 -22.09
N GLU A 885 9.68 -6.85 -21.08
CA GLU A 885 8.44 -6.07 -21.19
C GLU A 885 8.70 -4.58 -21.42
N ASP A 886 9.84 -4.07 -20.91
CA ASP A 886 10.18 -2.66 -20.96
C ASP A 886 11.71 -2.48 -21.06
N TYR A 887 12.17 -1.76 -22.09
CA TYR A 887 13.60 -1.50 -22.29
C TYR A 887 14.25 -0.71 -21.15
N ARG A 888 13.46 0.00 -20.34
CA ARG A 888 13.95 0.72 -19.16
C ARG A 888 14.50 -0.24 -18.09
N ARG A 889 13.97 -1.47 -18.01
CA ARG A 889 14.52 -2.54 -17.13
C ARG A 889 15.94 -2.92 -17.56
N ILE A 890 16.15 -3.18 -18.86
CA ILE A 890 17.51 -3.50 -19.32
C ILE A 890 18.46 -2.31 -19.14
N ASN A 891 18.02 -1.07 -19.34
CA ASN A 891 18.82 0.11 -19.01
C ASN A 891 19.26 0.11 -17.53
N VAL A 892 18.35 -0.20 -16.60
CA VAL A 892 18.72 -0.36 -15.17
C VAL A 892 19.79 -1.43 -15.01
N ALA A 893 19.59 -2.64 -15.53
CA ALA A 893 20.54 -3.74 -15.38
C ALA A 893 21.94 -3.39 -15.92
N LEU A 894 22.01 -2.82 -17.13
CA LEU A 894 23.28 -2.46 -17.80
C LEU A 894 24.04 -1.32 -17.11
N THR A 895 23.38 -0.55 -16.24
CA THR A 895 23.95 0.63 -15.57
C THR A 895 24.27 0.41 -14.08
N ARG A 896 24.11 -0.82 -13.58
CA ARG A 896 24.54 -1.23 -12.24
C ARG A 896 26.05 -1.46 -12.08
N PRO A 897 26.83 -1.95 -13.08
CA PRO A 897 28.24 -2.26 -12.86
C PRO A 897 29.14 -1.03 -12.85
N LYS A 898 30.26 -1.11 -12.11
CA LYS A 898 31.33 -0.10 -12.14
C LYS A 898 32.45 -0.48 -13.11
N ARG A 899 32.95 -1.72 -13.04
CA ARG A 899 34.18 -2.15 -13.73
C ARG A 899 33.97 -3.27 -14.73
N ALA A 900 33.08 -4.23 -14.48
CA ALA A 900 32.79 -5.30 -15.44
C ALA A 900 31.30 -5.66 -15.50
N LEU A 901 30.85 -6.03 -16.70
CA LEU A 901 29.52 -6.51 -17.01
C LEU A 901 29.61 -7.82 -17.79
N VAL A 902 28.90 -8.84 -17.34
CA VAL A 902 28.77 -10.11 -18.04
C VAL A 902 27.29 -10.36 -18.36
N LEU A 903 27.00 -10.57 -19.64
CA LEU A 903 25.66 -10.89 -20.14
C LEU A 903 25.60 -12.40 -20.40
N VAL A 904 24.61 -13.09 -19.84
CA VAL A 904 24.46 -14.55 -19.93
C VAL A 904 23.07 -14.89 -20.47
N GLY A 905 23.01 -15.62 -21.58
CA GLY A 905 21.75 -16.13 -22.13
C GLY A 905 21.85 -16.62 -23.58
N ASP A 906 20.71 -16.96 -24.18
CA ASP A 906 20.63 -17.45 -25.57
C ASP A 906 20.73 -16.30 -26.57
N SER A 907 21.85 -16.26 -27.32
CA SER A 907 22.04 -15.22 -28.32
C SER A 907 21.08 -15.28 -29.50
N SER A 908 20.50 -16.45 -29.80
CA SER A 908 19.52 -16.58 -30.88
C SER A 908 18.19 -15.96 -30.47
N ALA A 909 17.79 -16.12 -29.20
CA ALA A 909 16.60 -15.46 -28.65
C ALA A 909 16.80 -13.94 -28.56
N LEU A 910 17.91 -13.49 -27.99
CA LEU A 910 18.23 -12.06 -27.85
C LEU A 910 18.37 -11.35 -29.21
N ALA A 911 18.92 -11.99 -30.23
CA ALA A 911 19.01 -11.40 -31.58
C ALA A 911 17.66 -11.30 -32.32
N SER A 912 16.57 -11.81 -31.74
CA SER A 912 15.23 -11.69 -32.35
C SER A 912 14.63 -10.29 -32.22
N ASP A 913 15.18 -9.46 -31.34
CA ASP A 913 14.76 -8.07 -31.15
C ASP A 913 15.89 -7.08 -31.53
N PRO A 914 15.59 -5.97 -32.23
CA PRO A 914 16.63 -5.04 -32.69
C PRO A 914 17.48 -4.37 -31.60
N VAL A 915 16.90 -4.07 -30.42
CA VAL A 915 17.64 -3.43 -29.32
C VAL A 915 18.62 -4.43 -28.72
N TYR A 916 18.15 -5.64 -28.46
CA TYR A 916 18.98 -6.72 -27.91
C TYR A 916 20.02 -7.22 -28.94
N GLU A 917 19.73 -7.19 -30.24
CA GLU A 917 20.72 -7.46 -31.30
C GLU A 917 21.88 -6.44 -31.24
N ARG A 918 21.58 -5.13 -31.15
CA ARG A 918 22.61 -4.10 -30.97
C ARG A 918 23.41 -4.29 -29.67
N MET A 919 22.75 -4.70 -28.59
CA MET A 919 23.40 -5.01 -27.32
C MET A 919 24.38 -6.19 -27.48
N LEU A 920 23.99 -7.27 -28.17
CA LEU A 920 24.87 -8.41 -28.44
C LEU A 920 26.06 -8.00 -29.31
N GLU A 921 25.85 -7.21 -30.36
CA GLU A 921 26.93 -6.70 -31.19
C GLU A 921 27.91 -5.85 -30.38
N TRP A 922 27.40 -5.00 -29.49
CA TRP A 922 28.22 -4.21 -28.57
C TRP A 922 28.99 -5.07 -27.57
N ALA A 923 28.39 -6.12 -27.01
CA ALA A 923 29.02 -6.98 -26.01
C ALA A 923 30.05 -7.96 -26.59
N ARG A 924 30.02 -8.20 -27.92
CA ARG A 924 30.95 -9.10 -28.63
C ARG A 924 32.14 -8.39 -29.29
N GLN A 925 32.08 -7.06 -29.41
CA GLN A 925 33.19 -6.23 -29.91
C GLN A 925 34.39 -6.25 -28.99
#